data_AF-A0AAV5WEN1-F1
#
_entry.id   AF-A0AAV5WEN1-F1
#
_cell.length_a   1.000
_cell.length_b   1.000
_cell.length_c   1.000
_cell.angle_alpha   90.00
_cell.angle_beta   90.00
_cell.angle_gamma   90.00
#
_symmetry.space_group_name_H-M   'P 1'
#
loop_
_entity.id
_entity.type
_entity.pdbx_description
1 polymer ?
#
loop_
_entity_poly.entity_id
_entity_poly.type
_entity_poly.pdbx_seq_one_letter_code
_entity_poly.pdbx_strand_id
1 'polypeptide(L)'
;FNSFVPNQYDLYSALELFVLRLCTWLPPADSINFISRMVLPQLARNKNHVLVDVCPPNPYSILTFPHELAKALFVTYLRSCKLLGQEVPPELLNRINSCYFWTESQTRFLNEKLVPNPSNFEERETKAFTGYVDLVHTDSTQMRGLPESSWATYFCQTFPPDRAVTIFAAHFRNIYDGKTTSPAEREAIITTLKNMDVPHQITGINSLVDYLVQEAKRDNIEHFAAASSNALAALLIEDEIIPIDRFFFTAAFTARSDESTLAVLSLIRAICRHHSFTEMTRELSTLPKMGSADFIKKMNELKTRRRTSHSQNEQRIYDEHPSYYGHPLLKIISSVDALIERALQLNIPDEHFRELVDAFSPLYRFHPFPLTYCLSVLSPLYGHTDTRDGDKPEENRQQILKMRQRARMLVLSVVKYEAGQCPFSSHFTSANPSTTEDDAYSLALTLTKNLIAVLNIGHVPSDSLDADPRCPSLFYTGEWRSNELSPQGHTLYAIAVEMLTSPISNEVLGRAFIDLFWQERLEQPLLYLNAISLILTSLPHTYTQFLFTEIMSIFGEGLKDTTIDEIILETHERASLSMRATKLSAILALSQAFWHHATVPTLMWFVTRFETELEAGVRTEKDLFAALHVIIPLLQRIADSKEKNQIDRCFRMVVLFYKLLKSIQVIEREDNICDLLYHFKYMFVGDFVKEDINILIDSMQCSLKKKLKFIVQSTEGKGNQEEADNERKDSLL
;
A
#
# COMPACT_ATOMS: atom_id res chain seq x y z
N PHE A 1 -10.53 -11.90 22.62
CA PHE A 1 -11.85 -11.81 21.97
C PHE A 1 -12.89 -12.60 22.76
N ASN A 2 -12.74 -13.92 22.92
CA ASN A 2 -13.72 -14.80 23.59
C ASN A 2 -13.98 -14.50 25.10
N SER A 3 -13.07 -13.80 25.78
CA SER A 3 -13.26 -13.36 27.17
C SER A 3 -13.92 -11.99 27.31
N PHE A 4 -14.01 -11.21 26.23
CA PHE A 4 -14.45 -9.82 26.24
C PHE A 4 -15.87 -9.63 25.71
N VAL A 5 -16.38 -10.56 24.91
CA VAL A 5 -17.71 -10.50 24.33
C VAL A 5 -18.51 -11.69 24.87
N PRO A 6 -19.75 -11.48 25.36
CA PRO A 6 -20.68 -12.59 25.63
C PRO A 6 -20.78 -13.52 24.43
N ASN A 7 -21.24 -14.76 24.61
CA ASN A 7 -21.47 -15.71 23.51
C ASN A 7 -22.66 -15.27 22.64
N GLN A 8 -22.48 -14.16 21.92
CA GLN A 8 -23.49 -13.49 21.12
C GLN A 8 -22.85 -13.03 19.81
N TYR A 9 -23.39 -13.53 18.70
CA TYR A 9 -22.80 -13.36 17.38
C TYR A 9 -22.73 -11.89 16.95
N ASP A 10 -23.79 -11.11 17.14
CA ASP A 10 -23.85 -9.73 16.66
C ASP A 10 -22.76 -8.84 17.27
N LEU A 11 -22.53 -8.96 18.57
CA LEU A 11 -21.48 -8.21 19.25
C LEU A 11 -20.09 -8.64 18.80
N TYR A 12 -19.91 -9.95 18.61
CA TYR A 12 -18.66 -10.51 18.09
C TYR A 12 -18.38 -9.99 16.68
N SER A 13 -19.35 -10.11 15.77
CA SER A 13 -19.28 -9.66 14.39
C SER A 13 -19.03 -8.15 14.30
N ALA A 14 -19.70 -7.35 15.13
CA ALA A 14 -19.47 -5.91 15.17
C ALA A 14 -18.04 -5.55 15.62
N LEU A 15 -17.52 -6.22 16.66
CA LEU A 15 -16.15 -6.02 17.13
C LEU A 15 -15.13 -6.48 16.08
N GLU A 16 -15.35 -7.63 15.46
CA GLU A 16 -14.48 -8.16 14.42
C GLU A 16 -14.44 -7.24 13.20
N LEU A 17 -15.59 -6.77 12.72
CA LEU A 17 -15.68 -5.83 11.61
C LEU A 17 -15.03 -4.48 11.95
N PHE A 18 -15.19 -4.00 13.18
CA PHE A 18 -14.53 -2.79 13.65
C PHE A 18 -13.00 -2.94 13.61
N VAL A 19 -12.47 -4.03 14.16
CA VAL A 19 -11.03 -4.30 14.14
C VAL A 19 -10.53 -4.53 12.72
N LEU A 20 -11.30 -5.23 11.86
CA LEU A 20 -10.94 -5.44 10.46
C LEU A 20 -10.76 -4.10 9.74
N ARG A 21 -11.72 -3.19 9.89
CA ARG A 21 -11.66 -1.85 9.31
C ARG A 21 -10.51 -1.02 9.85
N LEU A 22 -10.24 -1.11 11.16
CA LEU A 22 -9.03 -0.50 11.71
C LEU A 22 -7.79 -1.09 11.04
N CYS A 23 -7.69 -2.41 10.90
CA CYS A 23 -6.51 -3.03 10.28
C CYS A 23 -6.34 -2.67 8.79
N THR A 24 -7.42 -2.65 7.99
CA THR A 24 -7.34 -2.48 6.53
C THR A 24 -7.31 -1.03 6.08
N TRP A 25 -7.90 -0.12 6.86
CA TRP A 25 -8.04 1.30 6.50
C TRP A 25 -7.13 2.23 7.30
N LEU A 26 -6.21 1.69 8.11
CA LEU A 26 -5.15 2.49 8.71
C LEU A 26 -4.30 3.15 7.62
N PRO A 27 -4.03 4.46 7.72
CA PRO A 27 -3.07 5.12 6.86
C PRO A 27 -1.70 4.41 6.92
N PRO A 28 -0.92 4.38 5.82
CA PRO A 28 0.32 3.61 5.76
C PRO A 28 1.31 3.90 6.89
N ALA A 29 1.53 5.18 7.22
CA ALA A 29 2.43 5.57 8.30
C ALA A 29 1.92 5.10 9.68
N ASP A 30 0.61 5.18 9.90
CA ASP A 30 -0.02 4.78 11.17
C ASP A 30 0.01 3.27 11.36
N SER A 31 -0.16 2.51 10.28
CA SER A 31 -0.01 1.04 10.28
C SER A 31 1.40 0.62 10.74
N ILE A 32 2.44 1.26 10.21
CA ILE A 32 3.83 1.00 10.63
C ILE A 32 4.06 1.39 12.09
N ASN A 33 3.57 2.57 12.49
CA ASN A 33 3.70 3.05 13.88
C ASN A 33 2.98 2.14 14.87
N PHE A 34 1.79 1.65 14.51
CA PHE A 34 1.01 0.74 15.34
C PHE A 34 1.77 -0.56 15.59
N ILE A 35 2.24 -1.25 14.53
CA ILE A 35 3.01 -2.49 14.67
C ILE A 35 4.31 -2.25 15.45
N SER A 36 5.01 -1.16 15.13
CA SER A 36 6.32 -0.87 15.74
C SER A 36 6.22 -0.56 17.23
N ARG A 37 5.15 0.12 17.67
CA ARG A 37 4.98 0.53 19.07
C ARG A 37 4.21 -0.49 19.91
N MET A 38 3.23 -1.18 19.32
CA MET A 38 2.32 -2.05 20.07
C MET A 38 2.67 -3.53 19.96
N VAL A 39 3.16 -3.99 18.81
CA VAL A 39 3.39 -5.42 18.55
C VAL A 39 4.85 -5.81 18.76
N LEU A 40 5.81 -5.10 18.16
CA LEU A 40 7.24 -5.44 18.28
C LEU A 40 7.74 -5.54 19.73
N PRO A 41 7.43 -4.59 20.64
CA PRO A 41 7.94 -4.67 22.02
C PRO A 41 7.38 -5.86 22.79
N GLN A 42 6.17 -6.32 22.44
CA GLN A 42 5.55 -7.48 23.07
C GLN A 42 6.14 -8.79 22.54
N LEU A 43 6.45 -8.86 21.24
CA LEU A 43 7.13 -10.01 20.65
C LEU A 43 8.51 -10.25 21.27
N ALA A 44 9.26 -9.20 21.59
CA ALA A 44 10.54 -9.32 22.28
C ALA A 44 10.41 -9.89 23.71
N ARG A 45 9.28 -9.61 24.39
CA ARG A 45 9.03 -10.01 25.78
C ARG A 45 8.36 -11.37 25.93
N ASN A 46 7.53 -11.77 24.96
CA ASN A 46 6.75 -13.00 25.02
C ASN A 46 6.98 -13.87 23.78
N LYS A 47 7.30 -15.15 23.99
CA LYS A 47 7.48 -16.13 22.90
C LYS A 47 6.15 -16.46 22.22
N ASN A 48 5.03 -16.37 22.94
CA ASN A 48 3.70 -16.63 22.41
C ASN A 48 2.91 -15.31 22.42
N HIS A 49 2.72 -14.72 21.24
CA HIS A 49 1.87 -13.55 21.08
C HIS A 49 0.59 -13.96 20.34
N VAL A 50 -0.55 -13.37 20.69
CA VAL A 50 -1.87 -13.75 20.15
C VAL A 50 -1.95 -13.65 18.61
N LEU A 51 -1.12 -12.79 18.01
CA LEU A 51 -1.02 -12.61 16.55
C LEU A 51 0.06 -13.49 15.88
N VAL A 52 0.93 -14.11 16.68
CA VAL A 52 2.16 -14.75 16.22
C VAL A 52 2.48 -15.90 17.18
N ASP A 53 1.81 -17.02 16.99
CA ASP A 53 1.97 -18.23 17.81
C ASP A 53 3.00 -19.19 17.18
N VAL A 54 3.51 -20.18 17.91
CA VAL A 54 4.71 -20.93 17.49
C VAL A 54 4.50 -21.82 16.25
N CYS A 55 3.25 -22.15 15.89
CA CYS A 55 2.92 -22.95 14.71
C CYS A 55 1.67 -22.40 13.99
N PRO A 56 1.55 -22.63 12.66
CA PRO A 56 0.30 -22.40 11.97
C PRO A 56 -0.77 -23.29 12.62
N PRO A 57 -1.94 -22.75 13.00
CA PRO A 57 -3.00 -23.56 13.56
C PRO A 57 -3.48 -24.60 12.53
N ASN A 58 -3.84 -25.80 13.01
CA ASN A 58 -4.50 -26.80 12.16
C ASN A 58 -5.76 -26.14 11.56
N PRO A 59 -6.04 -26.29 10.25
CA PRO A 59 -7.35 -25.92 9.74
C PRO A 59 -8.42 -26.54 10.65
N TYR A 60 -9.40 -25.74 11.06
CA TYR A 60 -10.51 -26.12 11.95
C TYR A 60 -10.23 -26.13 13.46
N SER A 61 -9.04 -25.71 13.92
CA SER A 61 -8.85 -25.47 15.35
C SER A 61 -9.61 -24.23 15.82
N ILE A 62 -10.29 -24.33 16.96
CA ILE A 62 -10.97 -23.19 17.59
C ILE A 62 -9.91 -22.28 18.20
N LEU A 63 -9.77 -21.07 17.65
CA LEU A 63 -8.77 -20.10 18.08
C LEU A 63 -9.32 -19.10 19.09
N THR A 64 -8.42 -18.61 19.95
CA THR A 64 -8.69 -17.50 20.87
C THR A 64 -8.71 -16.13 20.18
N PHE A 65 -8.10 -16.03 18.99
CA PHE A 65 -8.10 -14.85 18.12
C PHE A 65 -8.23 -15.25 16.63
N PRO A 66 -9.01 -14.52 15.82
CA PRO A 66 -9.18 -14.82 14.40
C PRO A 66 -7.88 -14.64 13.62
N HIS A 67 -7.40 -15.72 13.01
CA HIS A 67 -6.14 -15.70 12.26
C HIS A 67 -6.24 -14.85 10.99
N GLU A 68 -7.44 -14.78 10.40
CA GLU A 68 -7.79 -13.96 9.24
C GLU A 68 -7.60 -12.47 9.53
N LEU A 69 -7.95 -12.04 10.75
CA LEU A 69 -7.82 -10.66 11.18
C LEU A 69 -6.35 -10.27 11.37
N ALA A 70 -5.55 -11.18 11.92
CA ALA A 70 -4.11 -10.99 12.02
C ALA A 70 -3.45 -10.96 10.63
N LYS A 71 -3.86 -11.84 9.71
CA LYS A 71 -3.40 -11.83 8.32
C LYS A 71 -3.75 -10.51 7.63
N ALA A 72 -4.97 -9.98 7.80
CA ALA A 72 -5.38 -8.69 7.26
C ALA A 72 -4.51 -7.53 7.77
N LEU A 73 -4.17 -7.54 9.06
CA LEU A 73 -3.24 -6.58 9.66
C LEU A 73 -1.84 -6.67 9.05
N PHE A 74 -1.27 -7.89 8.94
CA PHE A 74 0.07 -8.06 8.39
C PHE A 74 0.15 -7.73 6.91
N VAL A 75 -0.85 -8.10 6.10
CA VAL A 75 -0.93 -7.69 4.68
C VAL A 75 -0.89 -6.17 4.58
N THR A 76 -1.70 -5.46 5.38
CA THR A 76 -1.76 -3.99 5.37
C THR A 76 -0.44 -3.37 5.83
N TYR A 77 0.20 -3.94 6.86
CA TYR A 77 1.51 -3.49 7.34
C TYR A 77 2.61 -3.68 6.29
N LEU A 78 2.72 -4.86 5.68
CA LEU A 78 3.72 -5.16 4.65
C LEU A 78 3.56 -4.24 3.44
N ARG A 79 2.33 -4.03 3.01
CA ARG A 79 1.96 -3.07 1.96
C ARG A 79 2.42 -1.64 2.31
N SER A 80 2.18 -1.22 3.54
CA SER A 80 2.56 0.11 4.04
C SER A 80 4.08 0.28 4.10
N CYS A 81 4.80 -0.74 4.56
CA CYS A 81 6.26 -0.78 4.54
C CYS A 81 6.79 -0.61 3.13
N LYS A 82 6.26 -1.37 2.16
CA LYS A 82 6.67 -1.28 0.77
C LYS A 82 6.40 0.08 0.16
N LEU A 83 5.20 0.65 0.38
CA LEU A 83 4.83 1.99 -0.10
C LEU A 83 5.79 3.08 0.42
N LEU A 84 6.17 3.01 1.70
CA LEU A 84 7.05 4.01 2.32
C LEU A 84 8.54 3.68 2.21
N GLY A 85 8.90 2.57 1.55
CA GLY A 85 10.27 2.06 1.43
C GLY A 85 10.88 1.58 2.76
N GLN A 86 10.06 1.35 3.79
CA GLN A 86 10.53 0.92 5.11
C GLN A 86 10.86 -0.57 5.12
N GLU A 87 12.02 -0.93 5.68
CA GLU A 87 12.37 -2.33 5.86
C GLU A 87 11.54 -2.97 6.99
N VAL A 88 11.12 -4.22 6.76
CA VAL A 88 10.43 -5.01 7.76
C VAL A 88 11.46 -5.64 8.71
N PRO A 89 11.31 -5.52 10.04
CA PRO A 89 12.22 -6.14 10.99
C PRO A 89 12.34 -7.66 10.77
N PRO A 90 13.55 -8.23 10.70
CA PRO A 90 13.74 -9.64 10.37
C PRO A 90 13.12 -10.58 11.41
N GLU A 91 13.13 -10.19 12.69
CA GLU A 91 12.50 -10.98 13.77
C GLU A 91 10.99 -11.13 13.59
N LEU A 92 10.32 -10.04 13.18
CA LEU A 92 8.89 -10.05 12.91
C LEU A 92 8.59 -10.88 11.66
N LEU A 93 9.41 -10.73 10.62
CA LEU A 93 9.20 -11.45 9.37
C LEU A 93 9.37 -12.97 9.52
N ASN A 94 10.42 -13.41 10.22
CA ASN A 94 10.64 -14.84 10.51
C ASN A 94 9.44 -15.46 11.25
N ARG A 95 8.89 -14.70 12.19
CA ARG A 95 7.69 -15.06 12.94
C ARG A 95 6.43 -15.09 12.06
N ILE A 96 6.25 -14.11 11.18
CA ILE A 96 5.13 -14.12 10.23
C ILE A 96 5.21 -15.35 9.31
N ASN A 97 6.40 -15.67 8.80
CA ASN A 97 6.63 -16.85 7.95
C ASN A 97 6.38 -18.18 8.69
N SER A 98 6.58 -18.24 10.01
CA SER A 98 6.30 -19.46 10.77
C SER A 98 4.82 -19.66 11.09
N CYS A 99 4.01 -18.59 11.08
CA CYS A 99 2.60 -18.66 11.49
C CYS A 99 1.63 -18.70 10.32
N TYR A 100 1.97 -18.05 9.20
CA TYR A 100 1.04 -17.80 8.10
C TYR A 100 1.54 -18.41 6.79
N PHE A 101 0.59 -18.94 6.01
CA PHE A 101 0.82 -19.37 4.64
C PHE A 101 0.70 -18.19 3.69
N TRP A 102 1.66 -18.10 2.76
CA TRP A 102 1.76 -17.02 1.78
C TRP A 102 1.75 -17.57 0.38
N THR A 103 0.89 -17.00 -0.45
CA THR A 103 0.82 -17.34 -1.88
C THR A 103 2.01 -16.78 -2.64
N GLU A 104 2.36 -17.39 -3.77
CA GLU A 104 3.45 -16.92 -4.63
C GLU A 104 3.22 -15.47 -5.07
N SER A 105 2.02 -15.15 -5.53
CA SER A 105 1.67 -13.77 -5.87
C SER A 105 1.78 -12.80 -4.68
N GLN A 106 1.36 -13.17 -3.46
CA GLN A 106 1.54 -12.30 -2.28
C GLN A 106 3.01 -12.04 -1.96
N THR A 107 3.85 -13.08 -1.99
CA THR A 107 5.29 -12.91 -1.74
C THR A 107 5.94 -12.02 -2.79
N ARG A 108 5.50 -12.14 -4.06
CA ARG A 108 5.96 -11.28 -5.16
C ARG A 108 5.62 -9.80 -4.93
N PHE A 109 4.41 -9.48 -4.46
CA PHE A 109 3.95 -8.10 -4.39
C PHE A 109 4.12 -7.42 -3.02
N LEU A 110 4.12 -8.16 -1.92
CA LEU A 110 4.17 -7.56 -0.58
C LEU A 110 5.59 -7.42 -0.03
N ASN A 111 6.40 -8.48 -0.06
CA ASN A 111 7.77 -8.45 0.43
C ASN A 111 8.57 -9.67 -0.06
N GLU A 112 9.71 -9.44 -0.69
CA GLU A 112 10.58 -10.47 -1.28
C GLU A 112 11.14 -11.48 -0.26
N LYS A 113 11.21 -11.10 1.03
CA LYS A 113 11.71 -11.95 2.11
C LYS A 113 10.61 -12.83 2.73
N LEU A 114 9.36 -12.75 2.26
CA LEU A 114 8.31 -13.72 2.62
C LEU A 114 8.61 -15.07 1.97
N VAL A 115 8.37 -16.15 2.71
CA VAL A 115 8.59 -17.50 2.19
C VAL A 115 7.28 -18.00 1.57
N PRO A 116 7.23 -18.25 0.25
CA PRO A 116 6.04 -18.81 -0.38
C PRO A 116 5.83 -20.26 0.08
N ASN A 117 4.59 -20.72 -0.03
CA ASN A 117 4.26 -22.10 0.27
C ASN A 117 5.07 -23.09 -0.61
N PRO A 118 5.38 -24.31 -0.11
CA PRO A 118 6.12 -25.29 -0.87
C PRO A 118 5.34 -25.74 -2.12
N SER A 119 6.04 -26.18 -3.16
CA SER A 119 5.41 -26.58 -4.45
C SER A 119 4.41 -27.74 -4.33
N ASN A 120 4.54 -28.59 -3.32
CA ASN A 120 3.60 -29.68 -3.03
C ASN A 120 2.52 -29.31 -1.99
N PHE A 121 2.35 -28.03 -1.68
CA PHE A 121 1.39 -27.56 -0.69
C PHE A 121 -0.05 -27.95 -1.07
N GLU A 122 -0.46 -27.72 -2.31
CA GLU A 122 -1.79 -28.08 -2.81
C GLU A 122 -2.12 -29.55 -2.59
N GLU A 123 -1.21 -30.43 -3.00
CA GLU A 123 -1.41 -31.87 -2.92
C GLU A 123 -1.52 -32.34 -1.46
N ARG A 124 -0.79 -31.69 -0.55
CA ARG A 124 -0.87 -31.93 0.90
C ARG A 124 -2.19 -31.42 1.47
N GLU A 125 -2.62 -30.23 1.06
CA GLU A 125 -3.88 -29.62 1.51
C GLU A 125 -5.08 -30.47 1.07
N THR A 126 -5.16 -30.85 -0.20
CA THR A 126 -6.26 -31.69 -0.71
C THR A 126 -6.30 -33.06 -0.04
N LYS A 127 -5.14 -33.69 0.22
CA LYS A 127 -5.07 -34.96 0.97
C LYS A 127 -5.55 -34.79 2.41
N ALA A 128 -5.13 -33.73 3.09
CA ALA A 128 -5.59 -33.42 4.45
C ALA A 128 -7.10 -33.15 4.50
N PHE A 129 -7.65 -32.53 3.45
CA PHE A 129 -9.04 -32.14 3.40
C PHE A 129 -10.02 -33.26 2.99
N THR A 130 -9.51 -34.38 2.47
CA THR A 130 -10.36 -35.49 1.98
C THR A 130 -11.27 -36.04 3.09
N GLY A 131 -10.74 -36.21 4.31
CA GLY A 131 -11.53 -36.69 5.44
C GLY A 131 -12.65 -35.74 5.88
N TYR A 132 -12.48 -34.42 5.70
CA TYR A 132 -13.53 -33.44 5.98
C TYR A 132 -14.65 -33.53 4.94
N VAL A 133 -14.31 -33.69 3.65
CA VAL A 133 -15.31 -33.84 2.58
C VAL A 133 -16.18 -35.08 2.79
N ASP A 134 -15.57 -36.20 3.16
CA ASP A 134 -16.31 -37.44 3.46
C ASP A 134 -17.27 -37.26 4.65
N LEU A 135 -16.86 -36.48 5.65
CA LEU A 135 -17.71 -36.08 6.79
C LEU A 135 -18.91 -35.25 6.33
N VAL A 136 -18.68 -34.24 5.48
CA VAL A 136 -19.74 -33.37 4.93
C VAL A 136 -20.78 -34.18 4.15
N HIS A 137 -20.35 -35.14 3.32
CA HIS A 137 -21.27 -36.01 2.59
C HIS A 137 -22.08 -36.92 3.53
N THR A 138 -21.44 -37.43 4.58
CA THR A 138 -22.11 -38.24 5.60
C THR A 138 -23.17 -37.41 6.33
N ASP A 139 -22.82 -36.20 6.79
CA ASP A 139 -23.73 -35.32 7.51
C ASP A 139 -24.86 -34.79 6.62
N SER A 140 -24.58 -34.49 5.35
CA SER A 140 -25.60 -34.12 4.35
C SER A 140 -26.65 -35.23 4.20
N THR A 141 -26.20 -36.49 4.15
CA THR A 141 -27.09 -37.66 4.06
C THR A 141 -27.91 -37.82 5.35
N GLN A 142 -27.29 -37.64 6.52
CA GLN A 142 -28.00 -37.70 7.81
C GLN A 142 -29.05 -36.59 7.94
N MET A 143 -28.75 -35.36 7.49
CA MET A 143 -29.73 -34.27 7.47
C MET A 143 -30.95 -34.57 6.59
N ARG A 144 -30.82 -35.41 5.55
CA ARG A 144 -31.99 -35.86 4.76
C ARG A 144 -32.81 -36.95 5.44
N GLY A 145 -32.17 -37.76 6.28
CA GLY A 145 -32.80 -38.92 6.93
C GLY A 145 -33.35 -38.66 8.33
N LEU A 146 -32.81 -37.69 9.06
CA LEU A 146 -33.19 -37.37 10.43
C LEU A 146 -34.26 -36.26 10.50
N PRO A 147 -35.22 -36.34 11.45
CA PRO A 147 -36.19 -35.26 11.66
C PRO A 147 -35.49 -33.98 12.11
N GLU A 148 -36.01 -32.83 11.66
CA GLU A 148 -35.41 -31.50 11.86
C GLU A 148 -35.21 -31.17 13.35
N SER A 149 -36.14 -31.64 14.20
CA SER A 149 -36.07 -31.48 15.66
C SER A 149 -34.84 -32.14 16.32
N SER A 150 -34.23 -33.10 15.65
CA SER A 150 -33.04 -33.82 16.15
C SER A 150 -31.71 -33.22 15.72
N TRP A 151 -31.71 -32.26 14.78
CA TRP A 151 -30.49 -31.68 14.20
C TRP A 151 -29.63 -30.96 15.25
N ALA A 152 -30.26 -30.20 16.16
CA ALA A 152 -29.55 -29.54 17.25
C ALA A 152 -28.83 -30.54 18.15
N THR A 153 -29.45 -31.69 18.40
CA THR A 153 -28.83 -32.75 19.21
C THR A 153 -27.72 -33.46 18.43
N TYR A 154 -27.91 -33.68 17.12
CA TYR A 154 -26.91 -34.33 16.26
C TYR A 154 -25.62 -33.51 16.11
N PHE A 155 -25.74 -32.22 15.83
CA PHE A 155 -24.58 -31.35 15.58
C PHE A 155 -23.92 -30.83 16.86
N CYS A 156 -24.65 -30.75 17.98
CA CYS A 156 -24.09 -30.34 19.28
C CYS A 156 -23.66 -31.54 20.16
N GLN A 157 -23.74 -32.78 19.67
CA GLN A 157 -23.22 -33.95 20.39
C GLN A 157 -21.69 -33.93 20.47
N THR A 158 -21.15 -34.26 21.64
CA THR A 158 -19.74 -34.10 22.03
C THR A 158 -18.74 -35.02 21.32
N PHE A 159 -19.19 -35.98 20.49
CA PHE A 159 -18.29 -36.88 19.77
C PHE A 159 -18.83 -37.23 18.38
N PRO A 160 -18.02 -37.06 17.31
CA PRO A 160 -16.69 -36.43 17.27
C PRO A 160 -16.78 -34.89 17.36
N PRO A 161 -15.73 -34.22 17.91
CA PRO A 161 -15.69 -32.77 18.17
C PRO A 161 -15.83 -31.88 16.92
N ASP A 162 -15.78 -32.46 15.72
CA ASP A 162 -15.72 -31.74 14.44
C ASP A 162 -17.07 -31.67 13.70
N ARG A 163 -18.16 -32.26 14.22
CA ARG A 163 -19.47 -32.20 13.54
C ARG A 163 -20.09 -30.81 13.52
N ALA A 164 -19.83 -30.02 14.56
CA ALA A 164 -20.35 -28.66 14.63
C ALA A 164 -19.92 -27.80 13.43
N VAL A 165 -18.75 -28.08 12.84
CA VAL A 165 -18.15 -27.29 11.76
C VAL A 165 -18.56 -27.74 10.35
N THR A 166 -19.32 -28.83 10.21
CA THR A 166 -19.82 -29.33 8.91
C THR A 166 -21.22 -28.85 8.57
N ILE A 167 -21.99 -28.33 9.55
CA ILE A 167 -23.41 -27.98 9.40
C ILE A 167 -23.69 -27.12 8.16
N PHE A 168 -22.87 -26.09 7.93
CA PHE A 168 -23.04 -25.19 6.79
C PHE A 168 -22.73 -25.86 5.45
N ALA A 169 -21.65 -26.65 5.38
CA ALA A 169 -21.25 -27.37 4.17
C ALA A 169 -22.26 -28.49 3.82
N ALA A 170 -22.77 -29.21 4.83
CA ALA A 170 -23.79 -30.24 4.68
C ALA A 170 -25.12 -29.65 4.20
N HIS A 171 -25.54 -28.51 4.77
CA HIS A 171 -26.73 -27.81 4.34
C HIS A 171 -26.59 -27.24 2.92
N PHE A 172 -25.46 -26.59 2.61
CA PHE A 172 -25.14 -26.14 1.25
C PHE A 172 -25.24 -27.29 0.25
N ARG A 173 -24.68 -28.46 0.56
CA ARG A 173 -24.73 -29.63 -0.34
C ARG A 173 -26.16 -30.10 -0.61
N ASN A 174 -27.04 -30.06 0.39
CA ASN A 174 -28.45 -30.38 0.21
C ASN A 174 -29.14 -29.42 -0.74
N ILE A 175 -28.86 -28.11 -0.64
CA ILE A 175 -29.43 -27.11 -1.55
C ILE A 175 -28.86 -27.28 -2.96
N TYR A 176 -27.55 -27.50 -3.06
CA TYR A 176 -26.84 -27.74 -4.33
C TYR A 176 -27.40 -28.96 -5.08
N ASP A 177 -27.73 -30.04 -4.37
CA ASP A 177 -28.34 -31.24 -4.95
C ASP A 177 -29.84 -31.05 -5.30
N GLY A 178 -30.39 -29.84 -5.17
CA GLY A 178 -31.74 -29.46 -5.63
C GLY A 178 -32.82 -29.42 -4.55
N LYS A 179 -32.46 -29.54 -3.26
CA LYS A 179 -33.42 -29.40 -2.15
C LYS A 179 -33.68 -27.92 -1.86
N THR A 180 -34.95 -27.50 -1.76
CA THR A 180 -35.29 -26.16 -1.27
C THR A 180 -35.28 -26.14 0.25
N THR A 181 -34.74 -25.08 0.87
CA THR A 181 -34.83 -24.87 2.32
C THR A 181 -36.29 -24.63 2.72
N SER A 182 -36.87 -25.54 3.50
CA SER A 182 -38.20 -25.32 4.08
C SER A 182 -38.11 -24.42 5.33
N PRO A 183 -39.21 -23.71 5.71
CA PRO A 183 -39.21 -22.88 6.91
C PRO A 183 -38.87 -23.65 8.20
N ALA A 184 -39.29 -24.92 8.29
CA ALA A 184 -39.01 -25.78 9.43
C ALA A 184 -37.51 -26.17 9.52
N GLU A 185 -36.88 -26.47 8.39
CA GLU A 185 -35.43 -26.73 8.34
C GLU A 185 -34.63 -25.48 8.71
N ARG A 186 -35.07 -24.31 8.21
CA ARG A 186 -34.46 -23.04 8.57
C ARG A 186 -34.55 -22.78 10.06
N GLU A 187 -35.72 -22.98 10.68
CA GLU A 187 -35.89 -22.83 12.14
C GLU A 187 -35.02 -23.81 12.94
N ALA A 188 -34.90 -25.06 12.47
CA ALA A 188 -34.04 -26.06 13.11
C ALA A 188 -32.55 -25.70 13.03
N ILE A 189 -32.08 -25.20 11.89
CA ILE A 189 -30.70 -24.70 11.72
C ILE A 189 -30.47 -23.50 12.64
N ILE A 190 -31.39 -22.54 12.66
CA ILE A 190 -31.32 -21.36 13.53
C ILE A 190 -31.24 -21.75 15.00
N THR A 191 -32.06 -22.71 15.43
CA THR A 191 -32.06 -23.25 16.79
C THR A 191 -30.74 -23.94 17.12
N THR A 192 -30.19 -24.70 16.17
CA THR A 192 -28.88 -25.36 16.31
C THR A 192 -27.77 -24.33 16.49
N LEU A 193 -27.75 -23.28 15.65
CA LEU A 193 -26.74 -22.22 15.70
C LEU A 193 -26.82 -21.41 17.00
N LYS A 194 -28.02 -21.12 17.52
CA LYS A 194 -28.18 -20.46 18.83
C LYS A 194 -27.61 -21.28 20.00
N ASN A 195 -27.59 -22.60 19.88
CA ASN A 195 -27.02 -23.51 20.87
C ASN A 195 -25.51 -23.73 20.70
N MET A 196 -24.89 -23.18 19.64
CA MET A 196 -23.47 -23.28 19.36
C MET A 196 -22.72 -22.03 19.79
N ASP A 197 -21.51 -22.21 20.32
CA ASP A 197 -20.64 -21.06 20.60
C ASP A 197 -20.19 -20.37 19.30
N VAL A 198 -20.09 -19.04 19.36
CA VAL A 198 -19.69 -18.20 18.23
C VAL A 198 -18.40 -18.68 17.54
N PRO A 199 -17.33 -19.11 18.25
CA PRO A 199 -16.13 -19.64 17.60
C PRO A 199 -16.37 -20.89 16.75
N HIS A 200 -17.32 -21.76 17.13
CA HIS A 200 -17.68 -22.93 16.32
C HIS A 200 -18.44 -22.51 15.05
N GLN A 201 -19.35 -21.54 15.17
CA GLN A 201 -20.05 -20.99 14.00
C GLN A 201 -19.06 -20.40 12.99
N ILE A 202 -18.10 -19.60 13.47
CA ILE A 202 -17.05 -19.00 12.65
C ILE A 202 -16.19 -20.07 11.97
N THR A 203 -15.76 -21.07 12.73
CA THR A 203 -14.95 -22.17 12.21
C THR A 203 -15.74 -22.96 11.15
N GLY A 204 -17.04 -23.16 11.35
CA GLY A 204 -17.92 -23.77 10.36
C GLY A 204 -18.00 -22.97 9.05
N ILE A 205 -18.09 -21.64 9.11
CA ILE A 205 -18.08 -20.78 7.92
C ILE A 205 -16.72 -20.85 7.20
N ASN A 206 -15.62 -20.86 7.95
CA ASN A 206 -14.28 -21.03 7.41
C ASN A 206 -14.13 -22.38 6.69
N SER A 207 -14.68 -23.43 7.28
CA SER A 207 -14.66 -24.78 6.72
C SER A 207 -15.53 -24.89 5.47
N LEU A 208 -16.68 -24.19 5.42
CA LEU A 208 -17.50 -24.10 4.22
C LEU A 208 -16.72 -23.49 3.05
N VAL A 209 -16.01 -22.38 3.27
CA VAL A 209 -15.22 -21.76 2.18
C VAL A 209 -14.12 -22.70 1.69
N ASP A 210 -13.39 -23.34 2.61
CA ASP A 210 -12.39 -24.35 2.24
C ASP A 210 -13.03 -25.51 1.44
N TYR A 211 -14.24 -25.96 1.84
CA TYR A 211 -15.01 -26.99 1.13
C TYR A 211 -15.39 -26.59 -0.29
N LEU A 212 -15.95 -25.38 -0.46
CA LEU A 212 -16.34 -24.86 -1.77
C LEU A 212 -15.15 -24.75 -2.71
N VAL A 213 -14.00 -24.30 -2.20
CA VAL A 213 -12.76 -24.21 -2.97
C VAL A 213 -12.30 -25.60 -3.42
N GLN A 214 -12.34 -26.60 -2.54
CA GLN A 214 -11.87 -27.95 -2.87
C GLN A 214 -12.80 -28.67 -3.85
N GLU A 215 -14.13 -28.49 -3.73
CA GLU A 215 -15.08 -28.99 -4.73
C GLU A 215 -14.91 -28.28 -6.08
N ALA A 216 -14.68 -26.96 -6.10
CA ALA A 216 -14.40 -26.21 -7.32
C ALA A 216 -13.12 -26.68 -8.04
N LYS A 217 -12.09 -27.05 -7.28
CA LYS A 217 -10.83 -27.63 -7.81
C LYS A 217 -11.02 -29.05 -8.36
N ARG A 218 -11.88 -29.86 -7.74
CA ARG A 218 -12.14 -31.25 -8.17
C ARG A 218 -12.93 -31.32 -9.48
N ASP A 219 -13.84 -30.38 -9.68
CA ASP A 219 -14.61 -30.26 -10.92
C ASP A 219 -13.89 -29.29 -11.90
N ASN A 220 -14.55 -28.19 -12.25
CA ASN A 220 -13.96 -27.08 -12.96
C ASN A 220 -14.42 -25.80 -12.25
N ILE A 221 -13.47 -24.92 -11.93
CA ILE A 221 -13.71 -23.74 -11.08
C ILE A 221 -14.89 -22.89 -11.58
N GLU A 222 -14.95 -22.59 -12.88
CA GLU A 222 -16.02 -21.74 -13.44
C GLU A 222 -17.35 -22.49 -13.52
N HIS A 223 -17.33 -23.78 -13.89
CA HIS A 223 -18.52 -24.62 -13.97
C HIS A 223 -19.17 -24.77 -12.59
N PHE A 224 -18.40 -25.17 -11.59
CA PHE A 224 -18.87 -25.37 -10.22
C PHE A 224 -19.37 -24.05 -9.62
N ALA A 225 -18.66 -22.93 -9.83
CA ALA A 225 -19.09 -21.63 -9.34
C ALA A 225 -20.46 -21.22 -9.92
N ALA A 226 -20.66 -21.41 -11.23
CA ALA A 226 -21.93 -21.12 -11.88
C ALA A 226 -23.07 -22.00 -11.33
N ALA A 227 -22.83 -23.31 -11.19
CA ALA A 227 -23.81 -24.26 -10.64
C ALA A 227 -24.16 -23.98 -9.18
N SER A 228 -23.18 -23.49 -8.40
CA SER A 228 -23.34 -23.20 -6.96
C SER A 228 -24.05 -21.89 -6.66
N SER A 229 -24.26 -21.03 -7.66
CA SER A 229 -24.78 -19.66 -7.49
C SER A 229 -26.11 -19.60 -6.73
N ASN A 230 -27.09 -20.42 -7.13
CA ASN A 230 -28.41 -20.47 -6.49
C ASN A 230 -28.32 -20.95 -5.04
N ALA A 231 -27.52 -21.99 -4.78
CA ALA A 231 -27.36 -22.52 -3.42
C ALA A 231 -26.64 -21.54 -2.48
N LEU A 232 -25.64 -20.82 -2.98
CA LEU A 232 -24.96 -19.75 -2.23
C LEU A 232 -25.87 -18.56 -1.99
N ALA A 233 -26.66 -18.14 -2.99
CA ALA A 233 -27.60 -17.05 -2.83
C ALA A 233 -28.70 -17.37 -1.82
N ALA A 234 -29.23 -18.60 -1.84
CA ALA A 234 -30.18 -19.07 -0.84
C ALA A 234 -29.59 -18.96 0.57
N LEU A 235 -28.37 -19.47 0.78
CA LEU A 235 -27.72 -19.50 2.08
C LEU A 235 -27.33 -18.11 2.62
N LEU A 236 -26.87 -17.21 1.74
CA LEU A 236 -26.25 -15.93 2.11
C LEU A 236 -27.23 -14.73 2.07
N ILE A 237 -28.22 -14.77 1.18
CA ILE A 237 -29.05 -13.60 0.84
C ILE A 237 -30.53 -13.87 1.12
N GLU A 238 -31.05 -15.03 0.72
CA GLU A 238 -32.49 -15.30 0.79
C GLU A 238 -32.88 -15.81 2.18
N ASP A 239 -32.22 -16.87 2.67
CA ASP A 239 -32.46 -17.45 3.99
C ASP A 239 -31.68 -16.74 5.10
N GLU A 240 -30.64 -15.95 4.74
CA GLU A 240 -29.71 -15.25 5.65
C GLU A 240 -29.13 -16.16 6.75
N ILE A 241 -28.87 -17.45 6.44
CA ILE A 241 -28.32 -18.44 7.39
C ILE A 241 -26.86 -18.12 7.72
N ILE A 242 -26.11 -17.61 6.74
CA ILE A 242 -24.74 -17.12 6.92
C ILE A 242 -24.70 -15.63 6.59
N PRO A 243 -24.17 -14.78 7.48
CA PRO A 243 -24.00 -13.37 7.17
C PRO A 243 -23.05 -13.17 5.98
N ILE A 244 -23.52 -12.47 4.96
CA ILE A 244 -22.76 -12.22 3.72
C ILE A 244 -21.39 -11.60 3.98
N ASP A 245 -21.28 -10.71 4.97
CA ASP A 245 -20.03 -10.07 5.35
C ASP A 245 -19.02 -11.03 5.97
N ARG A 246 -19.49 -11.99 6.77
CA ARG A 246 -18.62 -13.04 7.31
C ARG A 246 -18.13 -13.97 6.21
N PHE A 247 -19.00 -14.36 5.27
CA PHE A 247 -18.59 -15.17 4.12
C PHE A 247 -17.52 -14.45 3.28
N PHE A 248 -17.74 -13.18 2.95
CA PHE A 248 -16.78 -12.37 2.19
C PHE A 248 -15.46 -12.17 2.93
N PHE A 249 -15.51 -11.94 4.25
CA PHE A 249 -14.31 -11.80 5.07
C PHE A 249 -13.47 -13.08 5.08
N THR A 250 -14.10 -14.22 5.34
CA THR A 250 -13.44 -15.53 5.26
C THR A 250 -12.87 -15.75 3.85
N ALA A 251 -13.67 -15.57 2.81
CA ALA A 251 -13.25 -15.73 1.40
C ALA A 251 -12.01 -14.90 1.05
N ALA A 252 -11.92 -13.65 1.54
CA ALA A 252 -10.81 -12.76 1.25
C ALA A 252 -9.47 -13.20 1.88
N PHE A 253 -9.49 -13.84 3.06
CA PHE A 253 -8.28 -14.05 3.85
C PHE A 253 -7.92 -15.53 4.12
N THR A 254 -8.84 -16.48 3.97
CA THR A 254 -8.56 -17.91 4.22
C THR A 254 -7.83 -18.60 3.07
N ALA A 255 -7.96 -18.12 1.83
CA ALA A 255 -7.30 -18.72 0.68
C ALA A 255 -5.78 -18.85 0.93
N ARG A 256 -5.29 -20.09 0.87
CA ARG A 256 -3.89 -20.44 1.16
C ARG A 256 -3.02 -20.51 -0.09
N SER A 257 -3.62 -20.49 -1.28
CA SER A 257 -2.90 -20.54 -2.56
C SER A 257 -3.54 -19.70 -3.64
N ASP A 258 -2.80 -19.49 -4.73
CA ASP A 258 -3.28 -18.72 -5.88
C ASP A 258 -4.45 -19.43 -6.57
N GLU A 259 -4.41 -20.76 -6.70
CA GLU A 259 -5.54 -21.54 -7.23
C GLU A 259 -6.77 -21.48 -6.31
N SER A 260 -6.58 -21.59 -4.98
CA SER A 260 -7.67 -21.38 -4.01
C SER A 260 -8.27 -19.98 -4.12
N THR A 261 -7.43 -18.97 -4.35
CA THR A 261 -7.89 -17.58 -4.51
C THR A 261 -8.69 -17.42 -5.81
N LEU A 262 -8.27 -18.04 -6.91
CA LEU A 262 -9.02 -18.05 -8.17
C LEU A 262 -10.40 -18.70 -7.99
N ALA A 263 -10.47 -19.84 -7.29
CA ALA A 263 -11.73 -20.50 -6.98
C ALA A 263 -12.68 -19.59 -6.18
N VAL A 264 -12.16 -18.91 -5.16
CA VAL A 264 -12.92 -17.91 -4.40
C VAL A 264 -13.42 -16.78 -5.30
N LEU A 265 -12.57 -16.21 -6.16
CA LEU A 265 -12.97 -15.12 -7.04
C LEU A 265 -14.08 -15.53 -8.00
N SER A 266 -14.05 -16.75 -8.53
CA SER A 266 -15.10 -17.28 -9.39
C SER A 266 -16.42 -17.51 -8.63
N LEU A 267 -16.37 -17.99 -7.38
CA LEU A 267 -17.55 -18.10 -6.52
C LEU A 267 -18.17 -16.73 -6.21
N ILE A 268 -17.35 -15.73 -5.89
CA ILE A 268 -17.81 -14.35 -5.65
C ILE A 268 -18.46 -13.77 -6.91
N ARG A 269 -17.86 -13.97 -8.10
CA ARG A 269 -18.46 -13.56 -9.38
C ARG A 269 -19.83 -14.20 -9.61
N ALA A 270 -19.96 -15.49 -9.28
CA ALA A 270 -21.24 -16.19 -9.40
C ALA A 270 -22.32 -15.60 -8.48
N ILE A 271 -21.97 -15.25 -7.24
CA ILE A 271 -22.87 -14.54 -6.30
C ILE A 271 -23.25 -13.16 -6.86
N CYS A 272 -22.28 -12.40 -7.39
CA CYS A 272 -22.52 -11.07 -7.94
C CYS A 272 -23.47 -11.07 -9.14
N ARG A 273 -23.47 -12.14 -9.95
CA ARG A 273 -24.41 -12.32 -11.08
C ARG A 273 -25.82 -12.66 -10.63
N HIS A 274 -26.01 -13.12 -9.40
CA HIS A 274 -27.32 -13.53 -8.91
C HIS A 274 -28.27 -12.32 -8.78
N HIS A 275 -29.54 -12.54 -9.10
CA HIS A 275 -30.55 -11.48 -9.12
C HIS A 275 -30.72 -10.80 -7.75
N SER A 276 -30.71 -11.59 -6.66
CA SER A 276 -30.83 -11.09 -5.28
C SER A 276 -29.67 -10.15 -4.88
N PHE A 277 -28.44 -10.45 -5.33
CA PHE A 277 -27.30 -9.55 -5.10
C PHE A 277 -27.45 -8.25 -5.89
N THR A 278 -27.83 -8.36 -7.17
CA THR A 278 -28.07 -7.20 -8.04
C THR A 278 -29.17 -6.28 -7.48
N GLU A 279 -30.24 -6.85 -6.90
CA GLU A 279 -31.28 -6.07 -6.24
C GLU A 279 -30.75 -5.31 -5.02
N MET A 280 -29.97 -5.96 -4.14
CA MET A 280 -29.37 -5.29 -2.98
C MET A 280 -28.45 -4.12 -3.40
N THR A 281 -27.68 -4.30 -4.47
CA THR A 281 -26.80 -3.24 -5.00
C THR A 281 -27.61 -2.09 -5.61
N ARG A 282 -28.73 -2.39 -6.27
CA ARG A 282 -29.67 -1.37 -6.77
C ARG A 282 -30.32 -0.59 -5.63
N GLU A 283 -30.73 -1.27 -4.55
CA GLU A 283 -31.24 -0.61 -3.33
C GLU A 283 -30.20 0.33 -2.73
N LEU A 284 -28.96 -0.13 -2.60
CA LEU A 284 -27.85 0.67 -2.07
C LEU A 284 -27.61 1.95 -2.89
N SER A 285 -27.75 1.85 -4.22
CA SER A 285 -27.55 2.99 -5.13
C SER A 285 -28.58 4.11 -4.92
N THR A 286 -29.76 3.80 -4.36
CA THR A 286 -30.80 4.79 -4.04
C THR A 286 -30.56 5.53 -2.71
N LEU A 287 -29.57 5.09 -1.92
CA LEU A 287 -29.33 5.69 -0.61
C LEU A 287 -28.80 7.14 -0.74
N PRO A 288 -29.27 8.07 0.12
CA PRO A 288 -28.71 9.40 0.25
C PRO A 288 -27.24 9.40 0.71
N LYS A 289 -26.62 10.58 0.76
CA LYS A 289 -25.28 10.73 1.35
C LYS A 289 -25.29 10.23 2.81
N MET A 290 -24.32 9.40 3.15
CA MET A 290 -24.17 8.84 4.49
C MET A 290 -24.02 9.96 5.53
N GLY A 291 -24.68 9.82 6.68
CA GLY A 291 -24.71 10.83 7.74
C GLY A 291 -25.87 11.83 7.65
N SER A 292 -26.64 11.85 6.56
CA SER A 292 -27.88 12.64 6.48
C SER A 292 -29.03 12.00 7.28
N ALA A 293 -29.99 12.81 7.74
CA ALA A 293 -31.21 12.30 8.37
C ALA A 293 -32.02 11.41 7.42
N ASP A 294 -32.04 11.76 6.13
CA ASP A 294 -32.69 10.98 5.08
C ASP A 294 -32.04 9.61 4.88
N PHE A 295 -30.72 9.50 5.05
CA PHE A 295 -30.03 8.21 5.02
C PHE A 295 -30.55 7.28 6.12
N ILE A 296 -30.67 7.77 7.36
CA ILE A 296 -31.16 6.98 8.49
C ILE A 296 -32.61 6.55 8.26
N LYS A 297 -33.46 7.47 7.79
CA LYS A 297 -34.85 7.17 7.45
C LYS A 297 -34.93 6.07 6.38
N LYS A 298 -34.19 6.23 5.28
CA LYS A 298 -34.19 5.26 4.17
C LYS A 298 -33.63 3.90 4.58
N MET A 299 -32.60 3.89 5.41
CA MET A 299 -32.03 2.66 5.96
C MET A 299 -33.06 1.90 6.82
N ASN A 300 -33.82 2.62 7.65
CA ASN A 300 -34.88 2.03 8.47
C ASN A 300 -36.04 1.50 7.62
N GLU A 301 -36.41 2.19 6.52
CA GLU A 301 -37.37 1.68 5.55
C GLU A 301 -36.92 0.34 4.94
N LEU A 302 -35.65 0.26 4.48
CA LEU A 302 -35.10 -0.97 3.90
C LEU A 302 -35.05 -2.11 4.92
N LYS A 303 -34.63 -1.83 6.16
CA LYS A 303 -34.64 -2.81 7.25
C LYS A 303 -36.05 -3.31 7.55
N THR A 304 -37.03 -2.41 7.57
CA THR A 304 -38.43 -2.77 7.81
C THR A 304 -38.96 -3.65 6.68
N ARG A 305 -38.68 -3.30 5.41
CA ARG A 305 -39.06 -4.11 4.25
C ARG A 305 -38.47 -5.53 4.31
N ARG A 306 -37.19 -5.67 4.66
CA ARG A 306 -36.54 -6.98 4.84
C ARG A 306 -37.08 -7.77 6.04
N ARG A 307 -37.53 -7.08 7.09
CA ARG A 307 -38.19 -7.72 8.24
C ARG A 307 -39.58 -8.23 7.88
N THR A 308 -40.35 -7.48 7.09
CA THR A 308 -41.70 -7.86 6.67
C THR A 308 -41.76 -8.93 5.59
N SER A 309 -40.66 -9.14 4.83
CA SER A 309 -40.57 -10.22 3.84
C SER A 309 -40.38 -11.60 4.47
N HIS A 310 -39.89 -11.65 5.71
CA HIS A 310 -39.84 -12.86 6.53
C HIS A 310 -41.11 -12.92 7.40
N SER A 311 -41.71 -14.10 7.57
CA SER A 311 -42.98 -14.21 8.29
C SER A 311 -42.83 -13.73 9.75
N GLN A 312 -43.89 -13.15 10.32
CA GLN A 312 -43.88 -12.51 11.65
C GLN A 312 -43.49 -13.45 12.82
N ASN A 313 -43.36 -14.75 12.58
CA ASN A 313 -43.00 -15.78 13.57
C ASN A 313 -41.55 -16.30 13.45
N GLU A 314 -40.76 -15.83 12.48
CA GLU A 314 -39.39 -16.33 12.29
C GLU A 314 -38.40 -15.65 13.24
N GLN A 315 -37.83 -16.43 14.15
CA GLN A 315 -36.71 -15.99 14.98
C GLN A 315 -35.46 -15.77 14.11
N ARG A 316 -34.88 -14.58 14.15
CA ARG A 316 -33.55 -14.33 13.54
C ARG A 316 -32.43 -14.75 14.52
N ILE A 317 -31.28 -15.14 13.96
CA ILE A 317 -30.03 -15.32 14.72
C ILE A 317 -29.27 -13.99 14.83
N TYR A 318 -29.37 -13.16 13.79
CA TYR A 318 -28.56 -11.96 13.59
C TYR A 318 -29.42 -10.68 13.63
N ASP A 319 -28.80 -9.55 13.95
CA ASP A 319 -29.41 -8.21 14.12
C ASP A 319 -30.39 -8.07 15.31
N GLU A 320 -30.11 -8.70 16.45
CA GLU A 320 -30.79 -8.50 17.74
C GLU A 320 -30.52 -7.10 18.32
N HIS A 321 -29.42 -6.47 17.91
CA HIS A 321 -28.97 -5.16 18.42
C HIS A 321 -29.34 -3.98 17.51
N PRO A 322 -29.48 -2.76 18.07
CA PRO A 322 -29.75 -1.55 17.27
C PRO A 322 -28.63 -1.29 16.26
N SER A 323 -28.97 -1.35 14.98
CA SER A 323 -28.10 -0.96 13.87
C SER A 323 -28.67 0.31 13.24
N TYR A 324 -27.90 1.41 13.26
CA TYR A 324 -28.33 2.68 12.66
C TYR A 324 -27.86 2.84 11.22
N TYR A 325 -26.64 2.40 10.92
CA TYR A 325 -25.98 2.59 9.62
C TYR A 325 -25.74 1.28 8.85
N GLY A 326 -26.02 0.12 9.46
CA GLY A 326 -25.66 -1.18 8.89
C GLY A 326 -26.60 -1.60 7.76
N HIS A 327 -26.07 -1.63 6.54
CA HIS A 327 -26.57 -2.41 5.42
C HIS A 327 -25.58 -3.56 5.18
N PRO A 328 -26.03 -4.80 4.86
CA PRO A 328 -25.11 -5.95 4.70
C PRO A 328 -23.98 -5.69 3.69
N LEU A 329 -24.29 -5.10 2.53
CA LEU A 329 -23.27 -4.73 1.54
C LEU A 329 -22.30 -3.62 1.98
N LEU A 330 -22.62 -2.82 3.00
CA LEU A 330 -21.65 -1.86 3.53
C LEU A 330 -20.64 -2.53 4.46
N LYS A 331 -20.99 -3.68 5.05
CA LYS A 331 -20.10 -4.44 5.91
C LYS A 331 -19.00 -5.16 5.10
N ILE A 332 -19.24 -5.46 3.82
CA ILE A 332 -18.29 -6.24 2.99
C ILE A 332 -17.15 -5.42 2.38
N ILE A 333 -17.19 -4.08 2.45
CA ILE A 333 -16.27 -3.18 1.71
C ILE A 333 -14.79 -3.53 1.96
N SER A 334 -14.37 -3.69 3.22
CA SER A 334 -12.98 -4.02 3.57
C SER A 334 -12.55 -5.40 3.06
N SER A 335 -13.48 -6.34 2.93
CA SER A 335 -13.21 -7.67 2.36
C SER A 335 -13.14 -7.61 0.83
N VAL A 336 -13.99 -6.79 0.20
CA VAL A 336 -13.97 -6.52 -1.24
C VAL A 336 -12.66 -5.84 -1.66
N ASP A 337 -12.16 -4.90 -0.86
CA ASP A 337 -10.84 -4.28 -1.08
C ASP A 337 -9.75 -5.35 -1.21
N ALA A 338 -9.69 -6.30 -0.27
CA ALA A 338 -8.75 -7.40 -0.31
C ALA A 338 -8.98 -8.33 -1.53
N LEU A 339 -10.22 -8.67 -1.87
CA LEU A 339 -10.53 -9.53 -3.04
C LEU A 339 -10.11 -8.88 -4.36
N ILE A 340 -10.36 -7.58 -4.54
CA ILE A 340 -9.97 -6.84 -5.74
C ILE A 340 -8.45 -6.70 -5.85
N GLU A 341 -7.77 -6.44 -4.72
CA GLU A 341 -6.31 -6.45 -4.66
C GLU A 341 -5.76 -7.82 -5.12
N ARG A 342 -6.33 -8.92 -4.63
CA ARG A 342 -5.94 -10.28 -5.04
C ARG A 342 -6.22 -10.54 -6.52
N ALA A 343 -7.34 -10.08 -7.05
CA ALA A 343 -7.67 -10.20 -8.47
C ALA A 343 -6.64 -9.48 -9.38
N LEU A 344 -6.15 -8.32 -8.96
CA LEU A 344 -5.07 -7.60 -9.65
C LEU A 344 -3.74 -8.37 -9.58
N GLN A 345 -3.36 -8.85 -8.40
CA GLN A 345 -2.11 -9.61 -8.18
C GLN A 345 -2.07 -10.91 -9.01
N LEU A 346 -3.21 -11.58 -9.17
CA LEU A 346 -3.35 -12.81 -9.95
C LEU A 346 -3.51 -12.58 -11.46
N ASN A 347 -3.67 -11.32 -11.89
CA ASN A 347 -3.84 -10.95 -13.28
C ASN A 347 -4.97 -11.73 -14.00
N ILE A 348 -6.14 -11.91 -13.34
CA ILE A 348 -7.30 -12.65 -13.87
C ILE A 348 -7.80 -12.12 -15.24
N PRO A 349 -8.59 -12.85 -16.05
CA PRO A 349 -9.08 -12.35 -17.34
C PRO A 349 -9.79 -10.98 -17.26
N ASP A 350 -9.63 -10.12 -18.28
CA ASP A 350 -10.15 -8.74 -18.28
C ASP A 350 -11.67 -8.68 -18.06
N GLU A 351 -12.39 -9.59 -18.69
CA GLU A 351 -13.84 -9.71 -18.56
C GLU A 351 -14.23 -10.03 -17.11
N HIS A 352 -13.51 -10.96 -16.48
CA HIS A 352 -13.75 -11.38 -15.10
C HIS A 352 -13.46 -10.25 -14.11
N PHE A 353 -12.39 -9.48 -14.36
CA PHE A 353 -12.05 -8.32 -13.54
C PHE A 353 -13.09 -7.20 -13.68
N ARG A 354 -13.53 -6.91 -14.91
CA ARG A 354 -14.57 -5.90 -15.16
C ARG A 354 -15.88 -6.24 -14.45
N GLU A 355 -16.32 -7.49 -14.54
CA GLU A 355 -17.52 -7.96 -13.83
C GLU A 355 -17.46 -7.71 -12.33
N LEU A 356 -16.33 -8.02 -11.68
CA LEU A 356 -16.13 -7.76 -10.25
C LEU A 356 -16.20 -6.26 -9.93
N VAL A 357 -15.45 -5.46 -10.68
CA VAL A 357 -15.37 -4.02 -10.47
C VAL A 357 -16.73 -3.35 -10.67
N ASP A 358 -17.47 -3.73 -11.72
CA ASP A 358 -18.81 -3.19 -11.99
C ASP A 358 -19.82 -3.58 -10.91
N ALA A 359 -19.76 -4.82 -10.41
CA ALA A 359 -20.64 -5.31 -9.35
C ALA A 359 -20.44 -4.56 -8.02
N PHE A 360 -19.19 -4.19 -7.68
CA PHE A 360 -18.87 -3.53 -6.42
C PHE A 360 -18.74 -2.00 -6.50
N SER A 361 -18.63 -1.43 -7.70
CA SER A 361 -18.54 0.01 -7.96
C SER A 361 -19.57 0.85 -7.17
N PRO A 362 -20.85 0.43 -7.00
CA PRO A 362 -21.82 1.20 -6.19
C PRO A 362 -21.51 1.25 -4.69
N LEU A 363 -20.78 0.28 -4.13
CA LEU A 363 -20.42 0.24 -2.72
C LEU A 363 -19.34 1.29 -2.38
N TYR A 364 -18.46 1.58 -3.33
CA TYR A 364 -17.32 2.48 -3.12
C TYR A 364 -17.70 3.94 -2.90
N ARG A 365 -18.94 4.34 -3.19
CA ARG A 365 -19.50 5.63 -2.75
C ARG A 365 -19.46 5.80 -1.22
N PHE A 366 -19.44 4.70 -0.48
CA PHE A 366 -19.41 4.68 0.99
C PHE A 366 -18.05 4.29 1.57
N HIS A 367 -17.05 4.10 0.71
CA HIS A 367 -15.70 3.81 1.16
C HIS A 367 -15.08 5.08 1.78
N PRO A 368 -14.50 5.01 3.00
CA PRO A 368 -14.01 6.22 3.68
C PRO A 368 -12.67 6.75 3.12
N PHE A 369 -11.82 5.88 2.55
CA PHE A 369 -10.49 6.24 2.07
C PHE A 369 -10.17 5.72 0.64
N PRO A 370 -11.00 6.04 -0.37
CA PRO A 370 -10.90 5.42 -1.70
C PRO A 370 -9.59 5.73 -2.43
N LEU A 371 -9.08 6.97 -2.39
CA LEU A 371 -7.80 7.30 -3.02
C LEU A 371 -6.63 6.67 -2.27
N THR A 372 -6.66 6.70 -0.94
CA THR A 372 -5.61 6.08 -0.11
C THR A 372 -5.54 4.57 -0.38
N TYR A 373 -6.69 3.91 -0.49
CA TYR A 373 -6.78 2.51 -0.88
C TYR A 373 -6.15 2.27 -2.26
N CYS A 374 -6.57 3.01 -3.29
CA CYS A 374 -5.99 2.90 -4.63
C CYS A 374 -4.47 3.08 -4.61
N LEU A 375 -3.96 4.15 -4.00
CA LEU A 375 -2.52 4.38 -3.91
C LEU A 375 -1.79 3.22 -3.22
N SER A 376 -2.35 2.71 -2.12
CA SER A 376 -1.76 1.61 -1.35
C SER A 376 -1.69 0.28 -2.12
N VAL A 377 -2.67 0.01 -3.00
CA VAL A 377 -2.71 -1.22 -3.81
C VAL A 377 -1.83 -1.08 -5.05
N LEU A 378 -1.89 0.05 -5.74
CA LEU A 378 -1.20 0.25 -7.01
C LEU A 378 0.31 0.41 -6.84
N SER A 379 0.77 1.08 -5.78
CA SER A 379 2.20 1.31 -5.54
C SER A 379 3.02 0.00 -5.43
N PRO A 380 2.63 -1.00 -4.61
CA PRO A 380 3.26 -2.33 -4.58
C PRO A 380 3.24 -3.09 -5.90
N LEU A 381 2.15 -2.95 -6.67
CA LEU A 381 1.93 -3.65 -7.95
C LEU A 381 2.89 -3.14 -9.04
N TYR A 382 3.17 -1.84 -9.07
CA TYR A 382 4.02 -1.21 -10.10
C TYR A 382 5.41 -0.76 -9.60
N GLY A 383 5.69 -0.96 -8.31
CA GLY A 383 7.01 -0.82 -7.69
C GLY A 383 8.00 -1.93 -8.05
N HIS A 384 7.62 -2.88 -8.92
CA HIS A 384 8.48 -3.96 -9.41
C HIS A 384 8.43 -4.03 -10.94
N THR A 385 9.47 -3.54 -11.59
CA THR A 385 10.01 -4.22 -12.77
C THR A 385 10.91 -5.32 -12.22
N ASP A 386 10.43 -6.56 -12.19
CA ASP A 386 11.18 -7.68 -11.62
C ASP A 386 12.50 -7.86 -12.38
N THR A 387 13.62 -7.89 -11.66
CA THR A 387 14.94 -8.18 -12.24
C THR A 387 15.04 -9.61 -12.78
N ARG A 388 14.14 -10.51 -12.34
CA ARG A 388 14.01 -11.89 -12.84
C ARG A 388 13.28 -12.01 -14.18
N ASP A 389 12.57 -10.95 -14.60
CA ASP A 389 11.86 -10.92 -15.88
C ASP A 389 12.75 -10.40 -17.03
N GLY A 390 14.08 -10.32 -16.84
CA GLY A 390 15.05 -9.75 -17.78
C GLY A 390 15.11 -10.41 -19.17
N ASP A 391 14.51 -11.59 -19.34
CA ASP A 391 14.65 -12.37 -20.58
C ASP A 391 13.66 -11.98 -21.69
N LYS A 392 12.63 -11.15 -21.43
CA LYS A 392 11.62 -10.74 -22.43
C LYS A 392 11.01 -9.33 -22.23
N PRO A 393 11.75 -8.25 -22.52
CA PRO A 393 11.33 -6.88 -22.24
C PRO A 393 10.01 -6.47 -22.90
N GLU A 394 9.69 -6.98 -24.10
CA GLU A 394 8.49 -6.58 -24.84
C GLU A 394 7.20 -7.25 -24.35
N GLU A 395 7.26 -8.55 -23.99
CA GLU A 395 6.12 -9.26 -23.39
C GLU A 395 5.78 -8.65 -22.01
N ASN A 396 6.80 -8.32 -21.22
CA ASN A 396 6.63 -7.66 -19.93
C ASN A 396 6.03 -6.26 -20.09
N ARG A 397 6.47 -5.49 -21.09
CA ARG A 397 5.93 -4.15 -21.37
C ARG A 397 4.44 -4.21 -21.70
N GLN A 398 4.02 -5.18 -22.51
CA GLN A 398 2.60 -5.38 -22.83
C GLN A 398 1.78 -5.82 -21.61
N GLN A 399 2.33 -6.69 -20.76
CA GLN A 399 1.68 -7.12 -19.53
C GLN A 399 1.51 -5.95 -18.54
N ILE A 400 2.54 -5.11 -18.38
CA ILE A 400 2.48 -3.91 -17.53
C ILE A 400 1.42 -2.94 -18.05
N LEU A 401 1.33 -2.70 -19.37
CA LEU A 401 0.30 -1.84 -19.95
C LEU A 401 -1.11 -2.37 -19.70
N LYS A 402 -1.33 -3.68 -19.86
CA LYS A 402 -2.62 -4.32 -19.53
C LYS A 402 -2.98 -4.17 -18.05
N MET A 403 -2.01 -4.38 -17.16
CA MET A 403 -2.21 -4.18 -15.73
C MET A 403 -2.58 -2.71 -15.44
N ARG A 404 -1.87 -1.73 -16.01
CA ARG A 404 -2.17 -0.29 -15.81
C ARG A 404 -3.57 0.07 -16.29
N GLN A 405 -4.02 -0.51 -17.40
CA GLN A 405 -5.39 -0.35 -17.89
C GLN A 405 -6.43 -0.88 -16.89
N ARG A 406 -6.17 -2.05 -16.27
CA ARG A 406 -7.04 -2.59 -15.20
C ARG A 406 -7.04 -1.72 -13.96
N ALA A 407 -5.87 -1.25 -13.54
CA ALA A 407 -5.77 -0.32 -12.42
C ALA A 407 -6.52 0.99 -12.69
N ARG A 408 -6.45 1.51 -13.91
CA ARG A 408 -7.27 2.66 -14.34
C ARG A 408 -8.77 2.37 -14.24
N MET A 409 -9.22 1.22 -14.72
CA MET A 409 -10.63 0.79 -14.58
C MET A 409 -11.04 0.72 -13.10
N LEU A 410 -10.17 0.18 -12.24
CA LEU A 410 -10.41 0.12 -10.80
C LEU A 410 -10.57 1.52 -10.21
N VAL A 411 -9.62 2.43 -10.48
CA VAL A 411 -9.62 3.78 -9.92
C VAL A 411 -10.88 4.54 -10.28
N LEU A 412 -11.29 4.53 -11.55
CA LEU A 412 -12.51 5.20 -12.01
C LEU A 412 -13.78 4.59 -11.41
N SER A 413 -13.74 3.32 -11.03
CA SER A 413 -14.85 2.63 -10.38
C SER A 413 -14.88 2.84 -8.87
N VAL A 414 -13.74 3.01 -8.22
CA VAL A 414 -13.61 3.20 -6.75
C VAL A 414 -13.76 4.66 -6.36
N VAL A 415 -13.07 5.56 -7.05
CA VAL A 415 -13.03 6.98 -6.68
C VAL A 415 -14.24 7.68 -7.28
N LYS A 416 -15.30 7.80 -6.47
CA LYS A 416 -16.53 8.50 -6.86
C LYS A 416 -16.43 9.99 -6.54
N TYR A 417 -16.79 10.82 -7.51
CA TYR A 417 -16.85 12.28 -7.37
C TYR A 417 -18.20 12.81 -7.86
N GLU A 418 -18.62 13.94 -7.31
CA GLU A 418 -19.81 14.66 -7.76
C GLU A 418 -19.52 15.41 -9.06
N ALA A 419 -20.57 15.69 -9.84
CA ALA A 419 -20.44 16.35 -11.13
C ALA A 419 -19.74 17.72 -10.98
N GLY A 420 -18.62 17.91 -11.68
CA GLY A 420 -17.80 19.14 -11.64
C GLY A 420 -16.63 19.12 -10.65
N GLN A 421 -16.44 18.06 -9.85
CA GLN A 421 -15.35 17.93 -8.87
C GLN A 421 -14.43 16.72 -9.14
N CYS A 422 -14.14 16.42 -10.41
CA CYS A 422 -13.23 15.34 -10.78
C CYS A 422 -11.78 15.70 -10.39
N PRO A 423 -11.11 14.92 -9.52
CA PRO A 423 -9.73 15.20 -9.14
C PRO A 423 -8.71 14.77 -10.21
N PHE A 424 -9.16 14.02 -11.23
CA PHE A 424 -8.32 13.51 -12.31
C PHE A 424 -8.34 14.42 -13.54
N SER A 425 -7.28 14.36 -14.33
CA SER A 425 -7.18 15.11 -15.58
C SER A 425 -8.17 14.61 -16.65
N SER A 426 -8.38 15.45 -17.67
CA SER A 426 -9.12 15.06 -18.88
C SER A 426 -8.44 13.92 -19.63
N HIS A 427 -7.11 13.83 -19.59
CA HIS A 427 -6.35 12.72 -20.18
C HIS A 427 -6.72 11.40 -19.50
N PHE A 428 -6.76 11.39 -18.17
CA PHE A 428 -7.10 10.19 -17.40
C PHE A 428 -8.55 9.73 -17.55
N THR A 429 -9.49 10.66 -17.72
CA THR A 429 -10.92 10.34 -17.89
C THR A 429 -11.29 10.00 -19.33
N SER A 430 -10.43 10.30 -20.31
CA SER A 430 -10.67 10.01 -21.73
C SER A 430 -10.78 8.51 -22.02
N ALA A 431 -11.70 8.08 -22.91
CA ALA A 431 -11.86 6.65 -23.21
C ALA A 431 -10.57 6.00 -23.77
N ASN A 432 -9.85 6.75 -24.60
CA ASN A 432 -8.57 6.35 -25.21
C ASN A 432 -7.49 7.38 -24.85
N PRO A 433 -6.78 7.21 -23.72
CA PRO A 433 -5.67 8.09 -23.36
C PRO A 433 -4.54 7.93 -24.39
N SER A 434 -4.08 9.06 -24.91
CA SER A 434 -2.98 9.09 -25.87
C SER A 434 -1.64 8.77 -25.21
N THR A 435 -0.73 8.19 -25.99
CA THR A 435 0.57 7.68 -25.50
C THR A 435 1.77 8.39 -26.12
N THR A 436 1.58 9.58 -26.70
CA THR A 436 2.67 10.28 -27.40
C THR A 436 3.55 11.07 -26.42
N GLU A 437 4.76 11.42 -26.84
CA GLU A 437 5.68 12.24 -26.03
C GLU A 437 5.16 13.67 -25.83
N ASP A 438 4.54 14.25 -26.85
CA ASP A 438 3.91 15.59 -26.76
C ASP A 438 2.79 15.61 -25.69
N ASP A 439 2.04 14.50 -25.58
CA ASP A 439 1.02 14.35 -24.54
C ASP A 439 1.64 14.24 -23.14
N ALA A 440 2.85 13.67 -23.01
CA ALA A 440 3.52 13.55 -21.73
C ALA A 440 3.89 14.93 -21.15
N TYR A 441 4.35 15.85 -22.00
CA TYR A 441 4.62 17.24 -21.62
C TYR A 441 3.34 17.97 -21.17
N SER A 442 2.29 17.89 -21.98
CA SER A 442 0.99 18.50 -21.66
C SER A 442 0.38 17.95 -20.36
N LEU A 443 0.51 16.64 -20.15
CA LEU A 443 0.08 15.98 -18.92
C LEU A 443 0.90 16.47 -17.72
N ALA A 444 2.24 16.44 -17.80
CA ALA A 444 3.12 16.91 -16.73
C ALA A 444 2.81 18.36 -16.32
N LEU A 445 2.59 19.24 -17.31
CA LEU A 445 2.20 20.63 -17.10
C LEU A 445 0.86 20.74 -16.37
N THR A 446 -0.13 19.96 -16.81
CA THR A 446 -1.50 19.95 -16.24
C THR A 446 -1.48 19.47 -14.79
N LEU A 447 -0.83 18.35 -14.51
CA LEU A 447 -0.72 17.79 -13.15
C LEU A 447 -0.02 18.77 -12.21
N THR A 448 1.06 19.41 -12.68
CA THR A 448 1.82 20.39 -11.89
C THR A 448 0.96 21.62 -11.59
N LYS A 449 0.28 22.19 -12.59
CA LYS A 449 -0.61 23.35 -12.40
C LYS A 449 -1.76 23.05 -11.45
N ASN A 450 -2.33 21.85 -11.52
CA ASN A 450 -3.39 21.43 -10.60
C ASN A 450 -2.90 21.42 -9.15
N LEU A 451 -1.73 20.84 -8.87
CA LEU A 451 -1.18 20.83 -7.50
C LEU A 451 -0.84 22.25 -7.01
N ILE A 452 -0.21 23.07 -7.86
CA ILE A 452 0.16 24.46 -7.54
C ILE A 452 -1.06 25.28 -7.14
N ALA A 453 -2.15 25.18 -7.90
CA ALA A 453 -3.36 25.93 -7.61
C ALA A 453 -3.89 25.63 -6.20
N VAL A 454 -3.82 24.38 -5.74
CA VAL A 454 -4.30 23.99 -4.39
C VAL A 454 -3.31 24.36 -3.29
N LEU A 455 -2.00 24.36 -3.58
CA LEU A 455 -0.99 24.87 -2.64
C LEU A 455 -1.22 26.37 -2.36
N ASN A 456 -1.61 27.14 -3.38
CA ASN A 456 -1.86 28.58 -3.25
C ASN A 456 -3.15 28.92 -2.47
N ILE A 457 -4.15 28.02 -2.41
CA ILE A 457 -5.39 28.23 -1.63
C ILE A 457 -5.08 28.44 -0.13
N GLY A 458 -3.98 27.87 0.38
CA GLY A 458 -3.56 28.05 1.78
C GLY A 458 -2.91 29.41 2.09
N HIS A 459 -2.65 30.25 1.09
CA HIS A 459 -1.95 31.54 1.25
C HIS A 459 -2.81 32.77 0.95
N VAL A 460 -4.08 32.56 0.59
CA VAL A 460 -5.03 33.66 0.37
C VAL A 460 -5.83 33.89 1.65
N PRO A 461 -5.65 35.02 2.37
CA PRO A 461 -6.53 35.39 3.48
C PRO A 461 -7.97 35.49 2.97
N SER A 462 -8.89 35.01 3.81
CA SER A 462 -10.30 34.67 3.56
C SER A 462 -11.20 35.69 2.85
N ASP A 463 -10.71 36.88 2.53
CA ASP A 463 -11.52 38.00 2.04
C ASP A 463 -11.33 38.30 0.55
N SER A 464 -10.56 37.48 -0.18
CA SER A 464 -10.33 37.61 -1.64
C SER A 464 -10.54 36.32 -2.41
N LEU A 465 -11.56 35.55 -2.03
CA LEU A 465 -12.07 34.41 -2.81
C LEU A 465 -12.85 34.86 -4.05
N ASP A 466 -12.30 35.78 -4.83
CA ASP A 466 -12.58 35.80 -6.26
C ASP A 466 -11.57 34.83 -6.88
N ALA A 467 -12.00 33.57 -7.00
CA ALA A 467 -11.30 32.58 -7.80
C ALA A 467 -10.95 33.22 -9.15
N ASP A 468 -9.67 33.19 -9.56
CA ASP A 468 -9.27 33.66 -10.88
C ASP A 468 -10.21 32.99 -11.91
N PRO A 469 -11.04 33.76 -12.65
CA PRO A 469 -12.01 33.19 -13.58
C PRO A 469 -11.36 32.43 -14.74
N ARG A 470 -10.02 32.51 -14.89
CA ARG A 470 -9.24 31.71 -15.83
C ARG A 470 -8.89 30.31 -15.31
N CYS A 471 -9.16 30.01 -14.04
CA CYS A 471 -9.05 28.67 -13.44
C CYS A 471 -10.44 28.18 -13.01
N PRO A 472 -11.36 27.92 -13.96
CA PRO A 472 -12.69 27.41 -13.63
C PRO A 472 -12.55 25.99 -13.08
N SER A 473 -12.85 25.82 -11.79
CA SER A 473 -13.39 24.59 -11.18
C SER A 473 -12.78 23.25 -11.64
N LEU A 474 -11.55 22.95 -11.23
CA LEU A 474 -10.95 21.60 -11.31
C LEU A 474 -10.61 21.00 -9.94
N PHE A 475 -10.85 21.73 -8.86
CA PHE A 475 -10.45 21.33 -7.51
C PHE A 475 -11.61 20.76 -6.71
N TYR A 476 -11.32 19.71 -5.96
CA TYR A 476 -12.23 19.19 -4.95
C TYR A 476 -12.37 20.24 -3.82
N THR A 477 -13.44 21.02 -3.85
CA THR A 477 -13.79 22.02 -2.83
C THR A 477 -14.69 21.45 -1.72
N GLY A 478 -14.80 20.13 -1.63
CA GLY A 478 -15.63 19.48 -0.62
C GLY A 478 -15.12 19.71 0.80
N GLU A 479 -16.03 19.56 1.76
CA GLU A 479 -15.74 19.75 3.18
C GLU A 479 -14.70 18.74 3.68
N TRP A 480 -13.44 19.16 3.81
CA TRP A 480 -12.30 18.29 4.11
C TRP A 480 -12.41 17.52 5.43
N ARG A 481 -13.20 18.03 6.40
CA ARG A 481 -13.48 17.34 7.67
C ARG A 481 -14.18 15.99 7.49
N SER A 482 -14.90 15.83 6.40
CA SER A 482 -15.67 14.64 6.06
C SER A 482 -15.01 13.76 4.99
N ASN A 483 -13.80 14.13 4.56
CA ASN A 483 -13.05 13.45 3.52
C ASN A 483 -11.77 12.83 4.08
N GLU A 484 -11.18 11.90 3.32
CA GLU A 484 -9.95 11.22 3.71
C GLU A 484 -8.74 12.14 3.86
N LEU A 485 -8.67 13.21 3.07
CA LEU A 485 -7.48 14.04 2.92
C LEU A 485 -7.83 15.53 2.83
N SER A 486 -6.87 16.39 3.17
CA SER A 486 -6.94 17.82 2.87
C SER A 486 -6.96 18.05 1.35
N PRO A 487 -7.36 19.23 0.86
CA PRO A 487 -7.35 19.52 -0.58
C PRO A 487 -5.98 19.25 -1.25
N GLN A 488 -4.89 19.63 -0.58
CA GLN A 488 -3.53 19.39 -1.08
C GLN A 488 -3.22 17.89 -1.15
N GLY A 489 -3.52 17.15 -0.06
CA GLY A 489 -3.29 15.71 0.00
C GLY A 489 -4.14 14.94 -1.02
N HIS A 490 -5.40 15.31 -1.17
CA HIS A 490 -6.33 14.72 -2.12
C HIS A 490 -5.83 14.89 -3.57
N THR A 491 -5.42 16.11 -3.92
CA THR A 491 -4.88 16.41 -5.27
C THR A 491 -3.59 15.65 -5.52
N LEU A 492 -2.67 15.63 -4.55
CA LEU A 492 -1.41 14.89 -4.68
C LEU A 492 -1.65 13.39 -4.85
N TYR A 493 -2.56 12.79 -4.08
CA TYR A 493 -2.85 11.36 -4.16
C TYR A 493 -3.58 11.01 -5.47
N ALA A 494 -4.48 11.87 -5.94
CA ALA A 494 -5.13 11.70 -7.24
C ALA A 494 -4.10 11.74 -8.39
N ILE A 495 -3.16 12.70 -8.36
CA ILE A 495 -2.05 12.78 -9.32
C ILE A 495 -1.18 11.52 -9.25
N ALA A 496 -0.81 11.06 -8.05
CA ALA A 496 0.00 9.86 -7.88
C ALA A 496 -0.68 8.62 -8.46
N VAL A 497 -1.97 8.43 -8.18
CA VAL A 497 -2.79 7.34 -8.72
C VAL A 497 -2.92 7.44 -10.24
N GLU A 498 -3.14 8.63 -10.77
CA GLU A 498 -3.19 8.90 -12.22
C GLU A 498 -1.86 8.54 -12.90
N MET A 499 -0.72 8.90 -12.29
CA MET A 499 0.60 8.56 -12.81
C MET A 499 0.90 7.06 -12.75
N LEU A 500 0.49 6.38 -11.67
CA LEU A 500 0.66 4.92 -11.53
C LEU A 500 -0.10 4.12 -12.60
N THR A 501 -1.20 4.69 -13.10
CA THR A 501 -2.10 4.07 -14.07
C THR A 501 -1.93 4.59 -15.49
N SER A 502 -1.05 5.58 -15.69
CA SER A 502 -0.80 6.19 -16.98
C SER A 502 -0.20 5.20 -17.98
N PRO A 503 -0.67 5.17 -19.24
CA PRO A 503 -0.06 4.31 -20.27
C PRO A 503 1.31 4.84 -20.75
N ILE A 504 1.69 6.05 -20.35
CA ILE A 504 2.97 6.68 -20.71
C ILE A 504 4.11 6.06 -19.89
N SER A 505 5.28 5.90 -20.52
CA SER A 505 6.48 5.42 -19.82
C SER A 505 6.90 6.40 -18.72
N ASN A 506 7.34 5.86 -17.58
CA ASN A 506 7.79 6.66 -16.44
C ASN A 506 8.99 7.53 -16.81
N GLU A 507 9.89 7.03 -17.66
CA GLU A 507 11.06 7.79 -18.13
C GLU A 507 10.66 8.99 -18.99
N VAL A 508 9.71 8.80 -19.90
CA VAL A 508 9.20 9.86 -20.78
C VAL A 508 8.51 10.94 -19.96
N LEU A 509 7.63 10.54 -19.03
CA LEU A 509 6.92 11.47 -18.16
C LEU A 509 7.87 12.16 -17.17
N GLY A 510 8.87 11.44 -16.65
CA GLY A 510 9.92 11.99 -15.79
C GLY A 510 10.76 13.06 -16.49
N ARG A 511 11.17 12.81 -17.74
CA ARG A 511 11.86 13.80 -18.58
C ARG A 511 10.98 15.00 -18.89
N ALA A 512 9.70 14.78 -19.17
CA ALA A 512 8.75 15.87 -19.38
C ALA A 512 8.70 16.84 -18.19
N PHE A 513 8.76 16.34 -16.94
CA PHE A 513 8.86 17.22 -15.76
C PHE A 513 10.15 18.04 -15.71
N ILE A 514 11.28 17.48 -16.15
CA ILE A 514 12.55 18.22 -16.25
C ILE A 514 12.43 19.30 -17.33
N ASP A 515 11.80 18.96 -18.46
CA ASP A 515 11.64 19.85 -19.61
C ASP A 515 10.80 21.08 -19.29
N LEU A 516 9.82 20.97 -18.38
CA LEU A 516 9.06 22.12 -17.88
C LEU A 516 9.94 23.24 -17.29
N PHE A 517 11.09 22.90 -16.70
CA PHE A 517 11.93 23.88 -16.01
C PHE A 517 12.79 24.73 -16.94
N TRP A 518 13.08 24.26 -18.15
CA TRP A 518 13.95 24.98 -19.08
C TRP A 518 13.28 25.34 -20.42
N GLN A 519 12.10 24.76 -20.73
CA GLN A 519 11.32 25.10 -21.92
C GLN A 519 10.20 26.12 -21.65
N GLU A 520 9.60 26.14 -20.45
CA GLU A 520 8.59 27.13 -20.07
C GLU A 520 9.17 28.38 -19.45
N ARG A 521 8.50 29.51 -19.67
CA ARG A 521 8.68 30.69 -18.83
C ARG A 521 7.88 30.52 -17.54
N LEU A 522 8.55 30.08 -16.49
CA LEU A 522 7.94 29.94 -15.16
C LEU A 522 8.00 31.25 -14.39
N GLU A 523 6.84 31.84 -14.06
CA GLU A 523 6.76 33.03 -13.20
C GLU A 523 7.11 32.74 -11.74
N GLN A 524 6.81 31.52 -11.28
CA GLN A 524 7.06 31.05 -9.90
C GLN A 524 7.83 29.72 -9.91
N PRO A 525 9.10 29.70 -10.34
CA PRO A 525 9.86 28.46 -10.58
C PRO A 525 10.01 27.59 -9.33
N LEU A 526 10.16 28.20 -8.14
CA LEU A 526 10.26 27.46 -6.88
C LEU A 526 8.98 26.69 -6.53
N LEU A 527 7.81 27.22 -6.90
CA LEU A 527 6.52 26.57 -6.63
C LEU A 527 6.33 25.35 -7.55
N TYR A 528 6.77 25.45 -8.80
CA TYR A 528 6.85 24.32 -9.73
C TYR A 528 7.83 23.26 -9.24
N LEU A 529 9.02 23.66 -8.77
CA LEU A 529 10.00 22.74 -8.16
C LEU A 529 9.40 21.98 -6.98
N ASN A 530 8.73 22.69 -6.08
CA ASN A 530 8.09 22.08 -4.91
C ASN A 530 6.94 21.13 -5.30
N ALA A 531 6.08 21.53 -6.24
CA ALA A 531 4.98 20.69 -6.69
C ALA A 531 5.47 19.41 -7.38
N ILE A 532 6.43 19.51 -8.31
CA ILE A 532 6.97 18.36 -9.04
C ILE A 532 7.70 17.42 -8.09
N SER A 533 8.50 17.94 -7.16
CA SER A 533 9.19 17.09 -6.18
C SER A 533 8.22 16.36 -5.24
N LEU A 534 7.14 17.00 -4.79
CA LEU A 534 6.06 16.33 -4.04
C LEU A 534 5.41 15.21 -4.86
N ILE A 535 5.12 15.46 -6.14
CA ILE A 535 4.56 14.44 -7.04
C ILE A 535 5.51 13.25 -7.14
N LEU A 536 6.79 13.48 -7.47
CA LEU A 536 7.77 12.42 -7.67
C LEU A 536 8.05 11.62 -6.39
N THR A 537 8.04 12.26 -5.23
CA THR A 537 8.29 11.58 -3.94
C THR A 537 7.09 10.82 -3.40
N SER A 538 5.89 11.08 -3.92
CA SER A 538 4.68 10.30 -3.60
C SER A 538 4.58 8.96 -4.36
N LEU A 539 5.43 8.77 -5.36
CA LEU A 539 5.46 7.57 -6.21
C LEU A 539 6.47 6.53 -5.68
N PRO A 540 6.32 5.24 -6.05
CA PRO A 540 7.30 4.21 -5.74
C PRO A 540 8.70 4.58 -6.25
N HIS A 541 9.74 4.16 -5.54
CA HIS A 541 11.14 4.45 -5.91
C HIS A 541 11.51 4.01 -7.35
N THR A 542 10.84 3.02 -7.94
CA THR A 542 11.04 2.65 -9.36
C THR A 542 10.70 3.77 -10.33
N TYR A 543 9.78 4.66 -9.96
CA TYR A 543 9.38 5.82 -10.76
C TYR A 543 10.41 6.95 -10.70
N THR A 544 11.41 6.88 -9.81
CA THR A 544 12.42 7.94 -9.64
C THR A 544 13.80 7.54 -10.18
N GLN A 545 13.92 6.36 -10.80
CA GLN A 545 15.16 5.89 -11.44
C GLN A 545 15.62 6.79 -12.60
N PHE A 546 14.68 7.40 -13.33
CA PHE A 546 15.02 8.35 -14.39
C PHE A 546 15.83 9.54 -13.84
N LEU A 547 15.53 10.00 -12.61
CA LEU A 547 16.23 11.13 -12.01
C LEU A 547 17.70 10.78 -11.77
N PHE A 548 18.00 9.57 -11.29
CA PHE A 548 19.38 9.10 -11.18
C PHE A 548 20.08 9.09 -12.53
N THR A 549 19.41 8.58 -13.57
CA THR A 549 19.95 8.51 -14.93
C THR A 549 20.25 9.90 -15.49
N GLU A 550 19.35 10.87 -15.28
CA GLU A 550 19.54 12.26 -15.70
C GLU A 550 20.62 12.99 -14.87
N ILE A 551 20.79 12.66 -13.58
CA ILE A 551 21.92 13.17 -12.79
C ILE A 551 23.24 12.65 -13.35
N MET A 552 23.32 11.34 -13.62
CA MET A 552 24.55 10.73 -14.14
C MET A 552 24.89 11.20 -15.55
N SER A 553 23.88 11.59 -16.36
CA SER A 553 24.11 12.10 -17.72
C SER A 553 24.76 13.50 -17.77
N ILE A 554 24.77 14.22 -16.64
CA ILE A 554 25.45 15.52 -16.53
C ILE A 554 26.97 15.36 -16.66
N PHE A 555 27.53 14.31 -16.05
CA PHE A 555 28.99 14.18 -15.93
C PHE A 555 29.67 13.93 -17.28
N GLY A 556 30.90 14.44 -17.43
CA GLY A 556 31.69 14.28 -18.65
C GLY A 556 31.26 15.26 -19.76
N GLU A 557 30.61 14.76 -20.81
CA GLU A 557 30.29 15.60 -21.97
C GLU A 557 29.25 16.68 -21.69
N GLY A 558 28.34 16.43 -20.75
CA GLY A 558 27.27 17.37 -20.38
C GLY A 558 27.74 18.69 -19.78
N LEU A 559 28.99 18.75 -19.30
CA LEU A 559 29.59 19.94 -18.67
C LEU A 559 30.70 20.60 -19.53
N LYS A 560 30.87 20.20 -20.80
CA LYS A 560 31.94 20.73 -21.67
C LYS A 560 31.90 22.26 -21.77
N ASP A 561 30.72 22.80 -22.06
CA ASP A 561 30.51 24.22 -22.33
C ASP A 561 30.17 25.05 -21.06
N THR A 562 30.03 24.41 -19.90
CA THR A 562 29.67 25.07 -18.63
C THR A 562 30.92 25.50 -17.86
N THR A 563 30.88 26.68 -17.25
CA THR A 563 31.95 27.15 -16.35
C THR A 563 31.72 26.70 -14.90
N ILE A 564 32.79 26.65 -14.09
CA ILE A 564 32.65 26.31 -12.66
C ILE A 564 31.78 27.35 -11.93
N ASP A 565 31.90 28.62 -12.30
CA ASP A 565 31.13 29.70 -11.67
C ASP A 565 29.63 29.58 -11.97
N GLU A 566 29.24 29.15 -13.18
CA GLU A 566 27.84 28.83 -13.50
C GLU A 566 27.30 27.69 -12.63
N ILE A 567 28.09 26.64 -12.39
CA ILE A 567 27.69 25.52 -11.53
C ILE A 567 27.48 25.98 -10.08
N ILE A 568 28.34 26.85 -9.56
CA ILE A 568 28.35 27.25 -8.14
C ILE A 568 27.37 28.40 -7.84
N LEU A 569 27.29 29.41 -8.71
CA LEU A 569 26.62 30.68 -8.40
C LEU A 569 25.24 30.83 -9.05
N GLU A 570 24.99 30.12 -10.16
CA GLU A 570 23.74 30.25 -10.90
C GLU A 570 22.66 29.32 -10.33
N THR A 571 21.79 29.89 -9.49
CA THR A 571 20.59 29.20 -9.02
C THR A 571 19.55 29.08 -10.13
N HIS A 572 18.83 27.96 -10.19
CA HIS A 572 17.76 27.76 -11.17
C HIS A 572 16.71 28.88 -11.17
N GLU A 573 16.32 29.40 -10.01
CA GLU A 573 15.37 30.52 -9.91
C GLU A 573 15.85 31.75 -10.70
N ARG A 574 17.09 32.21 -10.47
CA ARG A 574 17.68 33.34 -11.20
C ARG A 574 17.78 33.07 -12.70
N ALA A 575 18.18 31.85 -13.07
CA ALA A 575 18.30 31.44 -14.47
C ALA A 575 16.93 31.44 -15.18
N SER A 576 15.90 30.86 -14.54
CA SER A 576 14.52 30.80 -15.05
C SER A 576 13.93 32.20 -15.22
N LEU A 577 14.02 33.06 -14.20
CA LEU A 577 13.52 34.44 -14.26
C LEU A 577 14.23 35.28 -15.33
N SER A 578 15.47 34.92 -15.65
CA SER A 578 16.27 35.58 -16.69
C SER A 578 16.13 34.94 -18.07
N MET A 579 15.31 33.89 -18.24
CA MET A 579 15.19 33.10 -19.48
C MET A 579 16.51 32.47 -19.94
N ARG A 580 17.33 32.01 -18.99
CA ARG A 580 18.62 31.34 -19.20
C ARG A 580 18.70 29.98 -18.52
N ALA A 581 17.58 29.43 -18.07
CA ALA A 581 17.55 28.11 -17.45
C ALA A 581 18.12 27.07 -18.40
N THR A 582 19.04 26.25 -17.88
CA THR A 582 19.67 25.16 -18.61
C THR A 582 19.17 23.84 -18.07
N LYS A 583 19.30 22.77 -18.87
CA LYS A 583 18.98 21.42 -18.41
C LYS A 583 19.79 21.05 -17.15
N LEU A 584 21.04 21.51 -17.06
CA LEU A 584 21.88 21.34 -15.86
C LEU A 584 21.24 21.98 -14.62
N SER A 585 20.90 23.27 -14.67
CA SER A 585 20.35 23.96 -13.50
C SER A 585 18.98 23.40 -13.10
N ALA A 586 18.17 22.94 -14.06
CA ALA A 586 16.92 22.23 -13.82
C ALA A 586 17.15 20.91 -13.07
N ILE A 587 18.06 20.04 -13.52
CA ILE A 587 18.33 18.76 -12.87
C ILE A 587 18.90 18.97 -11.46
N LEU A 588 19.84 19.91 -11.28
CA LEU A 588 20.40 20.22 -9.96
C LEU A 588 19.32 20.68 -8.98
N ALA A 589 18.49 21.64 -9.39
CA ALA A 589 17.43 22.16 -8.53
C ALA A 589 16.35 21.11 -8.22
N LEU A 590 15.93 20.33 -9.22
CA LEU A 590 14.96 19.25 -9.01
C LEU A 590 15.50 18.18 -8.07
N SER A 591 16.78 17.80 -8.22
CA SER A 591 17.42 16.81 -7.33
C SER A 591 17.39 17.28 -5.89
N GLN A 592 17.75 18.54 -5.63
CA GLN A 592 17.74 19.12 -4.28
C GLN A 592 16.33 19.19 -3.69
N ALA A 593 15.35 19.64 -4.47
CA ALA A 593 13.95 19.66 -4.06
C ALA A 593 13.42 18.24 -3.78
N PHE A 594 13.80 17.27 -4.61
CA PHE A 594 13.45 15.86 -4.41
C PHE A 594 14.03 15.31 -3.11
N TRP A 595 15.32 15.55 -2.80
CA TRP A 595 15.93 15.12 -1.55
C TRP A 595 15.22 15.66 -0.32
N HIS A 596 14.70 16.90 -0.40
CA HIS A 596 14.01 17.53 0.71
C HIS A 596 12.74 16.77 1.12
N HIS A 597 11.96 16.31 0.12
CA HIS A 597 10.67 15.63 0.32
C HIS A 597 10.78 14.11 0.41
N ALA A 598 11.84 13.52 -0.13
CA ALA A 598 12.00 12.07 -0.18
C ALA A 598 12.15 11.46 1.22
N THR A 599 11.59 10.27 1.40
CA THR A 599 11.74 9.50 2.63
C THR A 599 13.18 9.01 2.78
N VAL A 600 13.64 8.89 4.02
CA VAL A 600 15.01 8.43 4.32
C VAL A 600 15.38 7.11 3.62
N PRO A 601 14.52 6.07 3.57
CA PRO A 601 14.86 4.86 2.83
C PRO A 601 15.07 5.09 1.32
N THR A 602 14.28 5.97 0.70
CA THR A 602 14.47 6.37 -0.71
C THR A 602 15.83 7.05 -0.88
N LEU A 603 16.21 7.95 0.03
CA LEU A 603 17.52 8.59 0.02
C LEU A 603 18.66 7.56 0.10
N MET A 604 18.53 6.55 0.97
CA MET A 604 19.53 5.50 1.14
C MET A 604 19.76 4.68 -0.14
N TRP A 605 18.73 4.45 -0.93
CA TRP A 605 18.87 3.80 -2.24
C TRP A 605 19.76 4.62 -3.18
N PHE A 606 19.51 5.94 -3.29
CA PHE A 606 20.33 6.84 -4.09
C PHE A 606 21.78 6.88 -3.62
N VAL A 607 22.00 6.99 -2.30
CA VAL A 607 23.36 6.95 -1.72
C VAL A 607 24.09 5.68 -2.12
N THR A 608 23.45 4.52 -1.98
CA THR A 608 24.04 3.23 -2.37
C THR A 608 24.48 3.23 -3.83
N ARG A 609 23.65 3.79 -4.71
CA ARG A 609 23.94 3.85 -6.14
C ARG A 609 25.08 4.82 -6.44
N PHE A 610 25.05 6.01 -5.84
CA PHE A 610 26.12 7.00 -5.95
C PHE A 610 27.47 6.49 -5.43
N GLU A 611 27.50 5.75 -4.31
CA GLU A 611 28.70 5.08 -3.78
C GLU A 611 29.38 4.22 -4.86
N THR A 612 28.59 3.58 -5.74
CA THR A 612 29.11 2.67 -6.79
C THR A 612 29.43 3.34 -8.12
N GLU A 613 28.75 4.43 -8.48
CA GLU A 613 28.78 4.95 -9.86
C GLU A 613 29.52 6.28 -10.03
N LEU A 614 29.65 7.09 -8.98
CA LEU A 614 30.33 8.38 -9.11
C LEU A 614 31.81 8.23 -9.46
N GLU A 615 32.46 7.17 -8.98
CA GLU A 615 33.84 6.83 -9.37
C GLU A 615 33.97 6.54 -10.88
N ALA A 616 32.88 6.19 -11.58
CA ALA A 616 32.89 5.99 -13.03
C ALA A 616 32.65 7.30 -13.80
N GLY A 617 31.80 8.20 -13.28
CA GLY A 617 31.39 9.42 -13.97
C GLY A 617 32.28 10.64 -13.74
N VAL A 618 32.81 10.83 -12.53
CA VAL A 618 33.51 12.07 -12.14
C VAL A 618 34.99 12.01 -12.57
N ARG A 619 35.41 12.88 -13.49
CA ARG A 619 36.79 12.89 -14.04
C ARG A 619 37.46 14.25 -13.97
N THR A 620 36.68 15.32 -14.01
CA THR A 620 37.15 16.71 -14.02
C THR A 620 36.73 17.45 -12.76
N GLU A 621 37.33 18.60 -12.52
CA GLU A 621 36.92 19.49 -11.41
C GLU A 621 35.47 19.96 -11.55
N LYS A 622 34.99 20.22 -12.77
CA LYS A 622 33.59 20.58 -13.04
C LYS A 622 32.63 19.47 -12.61
N ASP A 623 32.96 18.22 -12.95
CA ASP A 623 32.17 17.05 -12.54
C ASP A 623 32.09 16.94 -11.02
N LEU A 624 33.20 17.21 -10.31
CA LEU A 624 33.24 17.17 -8.86
C LEU A 624 32.32 18.24 -8.25
N PHE A 625 32.36 19.48 -8.74
CA PHE A 625 31.46 20.53 -8.26
C PHE A 625 29.99 20.20 -8.51
N ALA A 626 29.65 19.65 -9.68
CA ALA A 626 28.28 19.20 -9.97
C ALA A 626 27.84 18.07 -9.03
N ALA A 627 28.72 17.09 -8.77
CA ALA A 627 28.43 15.99 -7.84
C ALA A 627 28.20 16.51 -6.42
N LEU A 628 29.05 17.44 -5.95
CA LEU A 628 28.91 18.06 -4.63
C LEU A 628 27.57 18.80 -4.47
N HIS A 629 27.11 19.53 -5.50
CA HIS A 629 25.81 20.22 -5.46
C HIS A 629 24.61 19.28 -5.29
N VAL A 630 24.68 18.07 -5.84
CA VAL A 630 23.63 17.06 -5.71
C VAL A 630 23.69 16.37 -4.35
N ILE A 631 24.90 16.04 -3.89
CA ILE A 631 25.09 15.09 -2.80
C ILE A 631 25.14 15.78 -1.43
N ILE A 632 25.63 17.01 -1.31
CA ILE A 632 25.69 17.69 -0.01
C ILE A 632 24.31 17.79 0.66
N PRO A 633 23.24 18.25 -0.03
CA PRO A 633 21.91 18.31 0.57
C PRO A 633 21.36 16.93 0.95
N LEU A 634 21.69 15.91 0.14
CA LEU A 634 21.37 14.51 0.42
C LEU A 634 22.07 14.02 1.71
N LEU A 635 23.37 14.30 1.86
CA LEU A 635 24.13 13.93 3.07
C LEU A 635 23.62 14.62 4.32
N GLN A 636 23.28 15.91 4.23
CA GLN A 636 22.66 16.63 5.35
C GLN A 636 21.37 15.96 5.80
N ARG A 637 20.50 15.61 4.84
CA ARG A 637 19.22 14.94 5.12
C ARG A 637 19.38 13.60 5.84
N ILE A 638 20.43 12.85 5.51
CA ILE A 638 20.74 11.56 6.15
C ILE A 638 21.40 11.77 7.51
N ALA A 639 22.32 12.72 7.65
CA ALA A 639 22.92 13.05 8.94
C ALA A 639 21.86 13.50 9.96
N ASP A 640 20.86 14.26 9.51
CA ASP A 640 19.75 14.72 10.35
C ASP A 640 18.83 13.59 10.86
N SER A 641 18.81 12.42 10.19
CA SER A 641 18.00 11.27 10.65
C SER A 641 18.54 10.66 11.94
N LYS A 642 19.84 10.84 12.22
CA LYS A 642 20.58 10.32 13.38
C LYS A 642 20.53 8.79 13.55
N GLU A 643 20.23 8.04 12.49
CA GLU A 643 20.25 6.57 12.53
C GLU A 643 21.68 6.03 12.32
N LYS A 644 22.16 5.21 13.25
CA LYS A 644 23.55 4.70 13.27
C LYS A 644 23.98 4.06 11.93
N ASN A 645 23.14 3.17 11.37
CA ASN A 645 23.45 2.48 10.11
C ASN A 645 23.51 3.42 8.91
N GLN A 646 22.87 4.58 8.98
CA GLN A 646 22.82 5.56 7.90
C GLN A 646 24.02 6.51 7.96
N ILE A 647 24.49 6.84 9.17
CA ILE A 647 25.70 7.64 9.40
C ILE A 647 26.93 6.96 8.81
N ASP A 648 27.06 5.63 8.94
CA ASP A 648 28.16 4.86 8.34
C ASP A 648 28.23 5.03 6.80
N ARG A 649 27.09 5.27 6.14
CA ARG A 649 27.06 5.53 4.69
C ARG A 649 27.48 6.96 4.37
N CYS A 650 27.08 7.93 5.19
CA CYS A 650 27.59 9.31 5.06
C CYS A 650 29.11 9.34 5.13
N PHE A 651 29.71 8.55 6.03
CA PHE A 651 31.16 8.41 6.16
C PHE A 651 31.81 7.92 4.87
N ARG A 652 31.27 6.85 4.27
CA ARG A 652 31.78 6.31 3.00
C ARG A 652 31.65 7.28 1.84
N MET A 653 30.53 8.01 1.75
CA MET A 653 30.35 9.05 0.74
C MET A 653 31.34 10.20 0.90
N VAL A 654 31.65 10.61 2.13
CA VAL A 654 32.68 11.62 2.38
C VAL A 654 34.06 11.11 1.96
N VAL A 655 34.43 9.88 2.35
CA VAL A 655 35.69 9.25 1.90
C VAL A 655 35.76 9.15 0.38
N LEU A 656 34.65 8.83 -0.29
CA LEU A 656 34.55 8.82 -1.75
C LEU A 656 34.91 10.18 -2.37
N PHE A 657 34.49 11.31 -1.79
CA PHE A 657 34.90 12.62 -2.30
C PHE A 657 36.42 12.85 -2.23
N TYR A 658 37.09 12.38 -1.18
CA TYR A 658 38.56 12.43 -1.14
C TYR A 658 39.18 11.56 -2.24
N LYS A 659 38.62 10.38 -2.52
CA LYS A 659 39.07 9.52 -3.63
C LYS A 659 38.89 10.19 -4.98
N LEU A 660 37.71 10.79 -5.22
CA LEU A 660 37.40 11.52 -6.46
C LEU A 660 38.35 12.70 -6.64
N LEU A 661 38.54 13.52 -5.59
CA LEU A 661 39.47 14.66 -5.62
C LEU A 661 40.90 14.22 -5.97
N LYS A 662 41.38 13.11 -5.39
CA LYS A 662 42.71 12.55 -5.70
C LYS A 662 42.85 12.18 -7.18
N SER A 663 41.77 11.74 -7.84
CA SER A 663 41.80 11.29 -9.24
C SER A 663 41.86 12.42 -10.26
N ILE A 664 41.53 13.66 -9.84
CA ILE A 664 41.49 14.84 -10.71
C ILE A 664 42.90 15.42 -10.86
N GLN A 665 43.31 15.65 -12.10
CA GLN A 665 44.69 16.09 -12.40
C GLN A 665 44.89 17.60 -12.23
N VAL A 666 43.90 18.41 -12.59
CA VAL A 666 43.99 19.88 -12.56
C VAL A 666 42.85 20.42 -11.72
N ILE A 667 43.18 21.25 -10.72
CA ILE A 667 42.24 21.83 -9.77
C ILE A 667 42.52 23.34 -9.69
N GLU A 668 41.59 24.16 -10.18
CA GLU A 668 41.66 25.61 -10.22
C GLU A 668 41.14 26.24 -8.92
N ARG A 669 40.12 25.64 -8.29
CA ARG A 669 39.41 26.15 -7.10
C ARG A 669 39.75 25.32 -5.85
N GLU A 670 41.04 25.02 -5.64
CA GLU A 670 41.50 24.21 -4.51
C GLU A 670 41.02 24.71 -3.14
N ASP A 671 41.00 26.02 -2.90
CA ASP A 671 40.62 26.60 -1.60
C ASP A 671 39.15 26.32 -1.26
N ASN A 672 38.25 26.53 -2.23
CA ASN A 672 36.83 26.24 -2.07
C ASN A 672 36.56 24.76 -1.74
N ILE A 673 37.28 23.85 -2.40
CA ILE A 673 37.17 22.41 -2.15
C ILE A 673 37.72 22.09 -0.75
N CYS A 674 38.86 22.67 -0.36
CA CYS A 674 39.45 22.44 0.96
C CYS A 674 38.52 22.92 2.08
N ASP A 675 37.94 24.11 1.97
CA ASP A 675 36.99 24.66 2.95
C ASP A 675 35.77 23.75 3.13
N LEU A 676 35.26 23.21 2.02
CA LEU A 676 34.16 22.26 2.03
C LEU A 676 34.54 20.92 2.69
N LEU A 677 35.74 20.42 2.44
CA LEU A 677 36.24 19.20 3.11
C LEU A 677 36.44 19.41 4.62
N TYR A 678 36.84 20.61 5.05
CA TYR A 678 36.83 20.97 6.47
C TYR A 678 35.41 21.00 7.03
N HIS A 679 34.45 21.56 6.29
CA HIS A 679 33.05 21.51 6.67
C HIS A 679 32.57 20.05 6.85
N PHE A 680 32.94 19.13 5.95
CA PHE A 680 32.61 17.71 6.11
C PHE A 680 33.24 17.07 7.35
N LYS A 681 34.51 17.40 7.65
CA LYS A 681 35.18 16.96 8.89
C LYS A 681 34.35 17.37 10.11
N TYR A 682 33.97 18.64 10.23
CA TYR A 682 33.35 19.13 11.45
C TYR A 682 31.84 18.82 11.55
N MET A 683 31.13 18.74 10.44
CA MET A 683 29.67 18.58 10.44
C MET A 683 29.20 17.14 10.28
N PHE A 684 29.92 16.31 9.51
CA PHE A 684 29.48 14.97 9.18
C PHE A 684 30.30 13.88 9.87
N VAL A 685 31.63 13.91 9.71
CA VAL A 685 32.44 12.71 9.97
C VAL A 685 33.32 12.76 11.22
N GLY A 686 33.57 13.94 11.79
CA GLY A 686 34.49 14.11 12.92
C GLY A 686 35.84 13.43 12.67
N ASP A 687 36.25 12.59 13.62
CA ASP A 687 37.48 11.79 13.53
C ASP A 687 37.22 10.31 13.11
N PHE A 688 35.98 9.94 12.78
CA PHE A 688 35.58 8.53 12.54
C PHE A 688 36.20 7.88 11.29
N VAL A 689 36.57 8.67 10.29
CA VAL A 689 37.19 8.21 9.02
C VAL A 689 38.60 8.74 8.82
N LYS A 690 39.24 9.19 9.90
CA LYS A 690 40.55 9.86 9.86
C LYS A 690 41.63 8.98 9.23
N GLU A 691 41.68 7.70 9.58
CA GLU A 691 42.68 6.77 9.07
C GLU A 691 42.58 6.62 7.53
N ASP A 692 41.37 6.40 7.02
CA ASP A 692 41.10 6.28 5.59
C ASP A 692 41.45 7.57 4.83
N ILE A 693 41.04 8.73 5.38
CA ILE A 693 41.31 10.04 4.78
C ILE A 693 42.81 10.36 4.77
N ASN A 694 43.54 10.03 5.83
CA ASN A 694 44.99 10.30 5.91
C ASN A 694 45.76 9.58 4.80
N ILE A 695 45.45 8.30 4.57
CA ILE A 695 46.04 7.51 3.48
C ILE A 695 45.79 8.18 2.12
N LEU A 696 44.57 8.70 1.91
CA LEU A 696 44.22 9.40 0.68
C LEU A 696 44.98 10.71 0.56
N ILE A 697 44.99 11.57 1.57
CA ILE A 697 45.70 12.86 1.59
C ILE A 697 47.20 12.65 1.34
N ASP A 698 47.82 11.64 1.94
CA ASP A 698 49.24 11.31 1.76
C ASP A 698 49.61 10.94 0.32
N SER A 699 48.62 10.60 -0.50
CA SER A 699 48.80 10.30 -1.92
C SER A 699 48.32 11.42 -2.87
N MET A 700 47.84 12.54 -2.35
CA MET A 700 47.42 13.70 -3.14
C MET A 700 48.59 14.61 -3.56
N GLN A 701 48.28 15.61 -4.40
CA GLN A 701 49.20 16.67 -4.80
C GLN A 701 49.70 17.50 -3.59
N CYS A 702 50.92 18.05 -3.70
CA CYS A 702 51.59 18.73 -2.58
C CYS A 702 50.84 19.99 -2.10
N SER A 703 50.19 20.72 -3.03
CA SER A 703 49.34 21.88 -2.73
C SER A 703 48.17 21.50 -1.81
N LEU A 704 47.39 20.49 -2.20
CA LEU A 704 46.26 19.98 -1.43
C LEU A 704 46.68 19.45 -0.06
N LYS A 705 47.77 18.67 0.02
CA LYS A 705 48.33 18.19 1.30
C LYS A 705 48.59 19.33 2.28
N LYS A 706 49.19 20.41 1.80
CA LYS A 706 49.50 21.57 2.63
C LYS A 706 48.24 22.26 3.16
N LYS A 707 47.18 22.33 2.35
CA LYS A 707 45.89 22.95 2.71
C LYS A 707 45.05 22.06 3.65
N LEU A 708 45.09 20.74 3.47
CA LEU A 708 44.34 19.76 4.25
C LEU A 708 45.08 19.26 5.50
N LYS A 709 46.26 19.79 5.83
CA LYS A 709 47.10 19.31 6.95
C LYS A 709 46.40 19.30 8.32
N PHE A 710 45.40 20.15 8.55
CA PHE A 710 44.66 20.21 9.82
C PHE A 710 43.48 19.23 9.88
N ILE A 711 43.12 18.59 8.76
CA ILE A 711 42.22 17.44 8.77
C ILE A 711 42.88 16.27 9.49
N VAL A 712 44.20 16.12 9.29
CA VAL A 712 45.05 15.03 9.82
C VAL A 712 45.42 15.23 11.31
N GLN A 713 45.47 16.46 11.82
CA GLN A 713 45.89 16.75 13.20
C GLN A 713 44.75 16.51 14.21
N SER A 714 45.04 15.80 15.31
CA SER A 714 44.09 15.46 16.38
C SER A 714 43.56 16.70 17.09
N THR A 715 42.26 16.71 17.39
CA THR A 715 41.59 17.68 18.28
C THR A 715 41.90 17.44 19.77
N GLU A 716 42.81 16.52 20.10
CA GLU A 716 43.19 16.10 21.46
C GLU A 716 43.85 17.21 22.31
N GLY A 717 44.17 18.38 21.73
CA GLY A 717 44.87 19.46 22.44
C GLY A 717 44.00 20.52 23.12
N LYS A 718 42.67 20.52 22.92
CA LYS A 718 41.79 21.58 23.49
C LYS A 718 41.01 21.20 24.75
N GLY A 719 40.76 19.91 25.00
CA GLY A 719 40.06 19.46 26.23
C GLY A 719 40.89 19.67 27.51
N ASN A 720 42.21 19.46 27.43
CA ASN A 720 43.08 19.56 28.61
C ASN A 720 43.43 21.01 29.02
N GLN A 721 43.11 22.02 28.20
CA GLN A 721 43.29 23.43 28.57
C GLN A 721 42.05 24.02 29.25
N GLU A 722 40.84 23.56 28.90
CA GLU A 722 39.61 24.02 29.56
C GLU A 722 39.40 23.37 30.95
N GLU A 723 39.87 22.13 31.17
CA GLU A 723 39.89 21.53 32.52
C GLU A 723 40.90 22.21 33.45
N ALA A 724 42.08 22.61 32.94
CA ALA A 724 43.10 23.31 33.74
C ALA A 724 42.71 24.76 34.11
N ASP A 725 41.90 25.43 33.26
CA ASP A 725 41.38 26.78 33.54
C ASP A 725 40.13 26.76 34.44
N ASN A 726 39.38 25.66 34.48
CA ASN A 726 38.27 25.48 35.42
C ASN A 726 38.76 25.09 36.84
N GLU A 727 39.78 24.24 36.97
CA GLU A 727 40.38 23.94 38.28
C GLU A 727 41.04 25.17 38.95
N ARG A 728 41.49 26.14 38.15
CA ARG A 728 42.00 27.43 38.67
C ARG A 728 40.92 28.41 39.13
N LYS A 729 39.67 28.25 38.66
CA LYS A 729 38.54 29.08 39.11
C LYS A 729 37.87 28.54 40.36
N ASP A 730 37.88 27.22 40.56
CA ASP A 730 37.28 26.58 41.74
C ASP A 730 38.19 26.60 42.99
N SER A 731 39.41 27.12 42.88
CA SER A 731 40.34 27.32 44.01
C SER A 731 40.37 28.74 44.57
N LEU A 732 39.51 29.64 44.06
CA LEU A 732 39.36 31.04 44.50
C LEU A 732 37.91 31.45 44.82
N LEU A 733 37.03 30.47 45.02
CA LEU A 733 35.69 30.60 45.64
C LEU A 733 35.63 29.66 46.85
#